data_AF-A0A943XI30-F1
#
_entry.id   AF-A0A943XI30-F1
#
_cell.length_a   1.000
_cell.length_b   1.000
_cell.length_c   1.000
_cell.angle_alpha   90.00
_cell.angle_beta   90.00
_cell.angle_gamma   90.00
#
_symmetry.space_group_name_H-M   'P 1'
#
loop_
_entity.id
_entity.type
_entity.pdbx_description
1 polymer ?
#
loop_
_entity_poly.entity_id
_entity_poly.type
_entity_poly.pdbx_seq_one_letter_code
_entity_poly.pdbx_strand_id
1 'polypeptide(L)'
;MGTLRCDCYQDFAKQIEYPLIAWKALTGEIIIMNYEAKLIIGQKPEQLSVTMDMVADEKKFWSTLHDRKAIVEHHLILHTGHRDIPVAGLVNEFDIEGEIAYMLLFEQRTGFGQNSWLLERIIENSPVVALHISFNGEDEIKLNYISKNIKRYGYTCEQFYSGQLQYKDIIHPDDFEIISEKFRAHINDGVFNDSMEYRIVTESRKISYVRSMVCFTRDEQGRINGMEALMLDIMDEKLNKDENQYLRSAIEQSHNVVIIKRYFNQKSVVKYVSSNAENLGMDVEGLRSGRKLFEDYILPEDQRILAEALVNVHKEKGKHVTGQCWIRNEEGQLRWISFEILVDNLDEYMYDIELILTDATGLKKYEQNLLQNQKDLEEKLDYVMSGSLQTTERKLEDFIATEEVQGFLKAYAENSQLYAVLIDTHLKQLTVPEGPMIHLGEFYDLLENPKYREKLREAVTLTEEKQRFCILQTEEGNFDKQLGAVPLVIHGDIVAVCLLCAFDEEAVARLHNSIESLQKLIEIITKAGADNKYIEMDSRRSRLAEKTMSEELEGQLILARAFAHMRSDGDATIQEIIEQSCKLLHISSIVIYTGDRMQEAYTCIAKYTAEDALFRDYPDQSWRMAELCRKNEVLAHGGYISSLNPANAAQLEYLMTRTQSRAMMLHGLMINDEVYGAVLFASTHPRQRMREREISYCRDMVEIIQGILERNRSRNHVNVLNQDLLNAYNYMSEYVFIRDTQTGVVLFANEAMENLFGYDVTGTDSRAFLSTPTPTYTREGVQPVGNIKWQSFIRSVNKIMNIQELVIEWQNGEEAKLVIMRENIKNS
;
A
#
# COMPACT_ATOMS: atom_id res chain seq x y z
N MET A 1 92.59 -1.42 -17.06
CA MET A 1 92.08 -0.16 -16.48
C MET A 1 91.56 -0.33 -15.06
N GLY A 2 91.09 -1.52 -14.67
CA GLY A 2 90.58 -1.80 -13.32
C GLY A 2 91.55 -1.61 -12.16
N THR A 3 92.74 -2.21 -12.26
CA THR A 3 93.84 -2.08 -11.27
C THR A 3 94.26 -0.62 -11.06
N LEU A 4 94.40 0.15 -12.15
CA LEU A 4 94.68 1.60 -12.09
C LEU A 4 93.59 2.40 -11.33
N ARG A 5 92.31 2.04 -11.46
CA ARG A 5 91.23 2.69 -10.68
C ARG A 5 91.27 2.31 -9.20
N CYS A 6 91.59 1.06 -8.88
CA CYS A 6 91.76 0.61 -7.50
C CYS A 6 92.91 1.37 -6.81
N ASP A 7 94.06 1.50 -7.47
CA ASP A 7 95.21 2.26 -6.96
C ASP A 7 94.84 3.74 -6.74
N CYS A 8 94.13 4.36 -7.70
CA CYS A 8 93.62 5.72 -7.54
C CYS A 8 92.64 5.87 -6.38
N TYR A 9 91.73 4.92 -6.18
CA TYR A 9 90.81 4.95 -5.03
C TYR A 9 91.54 4.72 -3.71
N GLN A 10 92.61 3.93 -3.70
CA GLN A 10 93.41 3.69 -2.51
C GLN A 10 94.22 4.93 -2.10
N ASP A 11 94.72 5.70 -3.07
CA ASP A 11 95.35 6.98 -2.80
C ASP A 11 94.33 8.06 -2.44
N PHE A 12 93.17 8.08 -3.10
CA PHE A 12 92.06 8.98 -2.77
C PHE A 12 91.54 8.75 -1.34
N ALA A 13 91.38 7.49 -0.93
CA ALA A 13 90.94 7.10 0.41
C ALA A 13 91.89 7.56 1.52
N LYS A 14 93.19 7.77 1.22
CA LYS A 14 94.17 8.31 2.19
C LYS A 14 94.05 9.83 2.36
N GLN A 15 93.46 10.53 1.39
CA GLN A 15 93.42 11.99 1.35
C GLN A 15 92.06 12.57 1.77
N ILE A 16 90.99 11.77 1.75
CA ILE A 16 89.63 12.24 2.05
C ILE A 16 89.24 12.00 3.51
N GLU A 17 88.77 13.05 4.17
CA GLU A 17 88.16 13.04 5.52
C GLU A 17 86.66 12.72 5.48
N TYR A 18 86.26 11.77 4.63
CA TYR A 18 84.85 11.35 4.47
C TYR A 18 84.78 9.82 4.37
N PRO A 19 83.78 9.14 4.98
CA PRO A 19 83.73 7.67 5.03
C PRO A 19 83.70 7.03 3.64
N LEU A 20 84.73 6.23 3.33
CA LEU A 20 84.86 5.51 2.08
C LEU A 20 85.22 4.04 2.32
N ILE A 21 84.46 3.16 1.67
CA ILE A 21 84.71 1.71 1.67
C ILE A 21 84.62 1.17 0.24
N ALA A 22 85.46 0.20 -0.10
CA ALA A 22 85.36 -0.57 -1.34
C ALA A 22 85.48 -2.06 -1.07
N TRP A 23 84.67 -2.88 -1.74
CA TRP A 23 84.61 -4.33 -1.56
C TRP A 23 84.29 -5.05 -2.87
N LYS A 24 84.63 -6.34 -2.94
CA LYS A 24 84.29 -7.21 -4.07
C LYS A 24 82.83 -7.64 -4.02
N ALA A 25 82.11 -7.51 -5.13
CA ALA A 25 80.67 -7.75 -5.20
C ALA A 25 80.27 -9.19 -4.87
N LEU A 26 81.07 -10.17 -5.29
CA LEU A 26 80.74 -11.60 -5.17
C LEU A 26 81.16 -12.21 -3.82
N THR A 27 82.31 -11.79 -3.27
CA THR A 27 82.88 -12.36 -2.05
C THR A 27 82.61 -11.52 -0.80
N GLY A 28 82.23 -10.25 -0.96
CA GLY A 28 82.08 -9.30 0.15
C GLY A 28 83.41 -8.86 0.76
N GLU A 29 84.54 -9.24 0.17
CA GLU A 29 85.88 -8.95 0.68
C GLU A 29 86.20 -7.45 0.56
N ILE A 30 86.57 -6.82 1.66
CA ILE A 30 86.90 -5.39 1.70
C ILE A 30 88.30 -5.16 1.14
N ILE A 31 88.38 -4.30 0.13
CA ILE A 31 89.62 -3.94 -0.58
C ILE A 31 90.20 -2.64 0.00
N ILE A 32 89.34 -1.65 0.27
CA ILE A 32 89.73 -0.32 0.75
C ILE A 32 88.78 0.09 1.88
N MET A 33 89.33 0.59 2.99
CA MET A 33 88.54 1.21 4.05
C MET A 33 89.39 2.30 4.73
N ASN A 34 88.97 3.56 4.59
CA ASN A 34 89.65 4.68 5.22
C ASN A 34 89.27 4.84 6.70
N TYR A 35 90.00 5.69 7.43
CA TYR A 35 89.84 5.86 8.88
C TYR A 35 88.40 6.25 9.28
N GLU A 36 87.77 7.18 8.57
CA GLU A 36 86.39 7.63 8.81
C GLU A 36 85.37 6.49 8.67
N ALA A 37 85.52 5.64 7.64
CA ALA A 37 84.68 4.46 7.50
C ALA A 37 84.90 3.46 8.66
N LYS A 38 86.12 3.33 9.21
CA LYS A 38 86.38 2.46 10.37
C LYS A 38 85.68 2.94 11.63
N LEU A 39 85.53 4.26 11.83
CA LEU A 39 84.81 4.81 12.98
C LEU A 39 83.32 4.43 12.94
N ILE A 40 82.72 4.45 11.74
CA ILE A 40 81.29 4.14 11.57
C ILE A 40 81.04 2.64 11.51
N ILE A 41 81.86 1.86 10.81
CA ILE A 41 81.64 0.44 10.51
C ILE A 41 82.27 -0.47 11.58
N GLY A 42 83.46 -0.14 12.06
CA GLY A 42 84.26 -0.95 13.01
C GLY A 42 85.57 -1.45 12.39
N GLN A 43 86.54 -1.87 13.22
CA GLN A 43 87.93 -2.10 12.78
C GLN A 43 88.19 -3.40 12.00
N LYS A 44 87.30 -4.41 12.03
CA LYS A 44 87.46 -5.68 11.30
C LYS A 44 86.13 -6.34 10.88
N PRO A 45 85.46 -5.87 9.82
CA PRO A 45 84.40 -6.65 9.19
C PRO A 45 85.03 -7.76 8.34
N GLU A 46 84.62 -9.03 8.53
CA GLU A 46 85.15 -10.15 7.73
C GLU A 46 84.53 -10.20 6.32
N GLN A 47 83.28 -9.75 6.16
CA GLN A 47 82.56 -9.62 4.89
C GLN A 47 81.59 -8.43 4.95
N LEU A 48 81.37 -7.76 3.81
CA LEU A 48 80.41 -6.68 3.63
C LEU A 48 79.39 -7.06 2.56
N SER A 49 78.10 -6.89 2.86
CA SER A 49 77.04 -6.89 1.85
C SER A 49 76.20 -5.63 1.98
N VAL A 50 75.54 -5.26 0.88
CA VAL A 50 74.68 -4.08 0.81
C VAL A 50 73.33 -4.51 0.28
N THR A 51 72.28 -4.16 1.01
CA THR A 51 70.90 -4.28 0.55
C THR A 51 70.24 -2.91 0.54
N MET A 52 69.03 -2.87 0.00
CA MET A 52 68.19 -1.67 0.03
C MET A 52 67.23 -1.74 1.23
N ASP A 53 66.90 -0.58 1.79
CA ASP A 53 65.81 -0.45 2.76
C ASP A 53 64.49 -0.97 2.15
N MET A 54 63.56 -1.50 2.97
CA MET A 54 62.31 -2.16 2.54
C MET A 54 61.39 -1.29 1.67
N VAL A 55 61.71 -0.01 1.58
CA VAL A 55 60.98 1.06 0.90
C VAL A 55 61.49 1.30 -0.52
N ALA A 56 62.72 0.86 -0.83
CA ALA A 56 63.38 1.13 -2.10
C ALA A 56 63.34 -0.08 -3.05
N ASP A 57 63.21 0.20 -4.35
CA ASP A 57 63.15 -0.83 -5.40
C ASP A 57 64.56 -1.35 -5.72
N GLU A 58 64.92 -2.46 -5.07
CA GLU A 58 66.21 -3.11 -5.21
C GLU A 58 66.55 -3.51 -6.64
N LYS A 59 65.56 -3.99 -7.42
CA LYS A 59 65.80 -4.40 -8.82
C LYS A 59 66.15 -3.19 -9.70
N LYS A 60 65.45 -2.07 -9.49
CA LYS A 60 65.70 -0.84 -10.23
C LYS A 60 67.07 -0.23 -9.90
N PHE A 61 67.45 -0.26 -8.63
CA PHE A 61 68.75 0.22 -8.17
C PHE A 61 69.91 -0.52 -8.85
N TRP A 62 69.96 -1.85 -8.73
CA TRP A 62 71.05 -2.66 -9.29
C TRP A 62 71.14 -2.53 -10.82
N SER A 63 69.99 -2.55 -11.50
CA SER A 63 69.94 -2.33 -12.96
C SER A 63 70.56 -0.98 -13.37
N THR A 64 70.21 0.09 -12.65
CA THR A 64 70.70 1.45 -12.94
C THR A 64 72.19 1.60 -12.64
N LEU A 65 72.68 0.97 -11.56
CA LEU A 65 74.09 0.98 -11.20
C LEU A 65 74.94 0.24 -12.26
N HIS A 66 74.51 -0.95 -12.69
CA HIS A 66 75.23 -1.72 -13.70
C HIS A 66 75.31 -1.01 -15.05
N ASP A 67 74.27 -0.24 -15.41
CA ASP A 67 74.23 0.57 -16.63
C ASP A 67 75.12 1.83 -16.52
N ARG A 68 74.91 2.64 -15.48
CA ARG A 68 75.55 3.96 -15.35
C ARG A 68 76.93 3.95 -14.70
N LYS A 69 77.32 2.83 -14.09
CA LYS A 69 78.55 2.62 -13.29
C LYS A 69 78.69 3.51 -12.05
N ALA A 70 77.88 4.54 -11.87
CA ALA A 70 77.83 5.31 -10.64
C ALA A 70 76.41 5.83 -10.38
N ILE A 71 75.98 5.79 -9.12
CA ILE A 71 74.67 6.28 -8.67
C ILE A 71 74.76 6.84 -7.26
N VAL A 72 74.04 7.92 -6.98
CA VAL A 72 73.84 8.40 -5.61
C VAL A 72 72.55 7.77 -5.10
N GLU A 73 72.61 7.09 -3.95
CA GLU A 73 71.48 6.41 -3.35
C GLU A 73 71.37 6.73 -1.85
N HIS A 74 70.14 6.88 -1.37
CA HIS A 74 69.85 7.33 -0.01
C HIS A 74 69.32 6.21 0.89
N HIS A 75 69.05 5.02 0.35
CA HIS A 75 68.39 3.91 1.04
C HIS A 75 69.24 2.64 1.11
N LEU A 76 70.54 2.78 1.35
CA LEU A 76 71.45 1.64 1.43
C LEU A 76 71.54 1.16 2.88
N ILE A 77 71.54 -0.16 3.07
CA ILE A 77 71.82 -0.82 4.35
C ILE A 77 73.14 -1.57 4.19
N LEU A 78 74.15 -1.16 4.96
CA LEU A 78 75.42 -1.87 5.06
C LEU A 78 75.29 -2.98 6.11
N HIS A 79 75.45 -4.23 5.68
CA HIS A 79 75.54 -5.38 6.56
C HIS A 79 77.00 -5.70 6.84
N THR A 80 77.42 -5.54 8.09
CA THR A 80 78.82 -5.74 8.50
C THR A 80 79.02 -7.06 9.26
N GLY A 81 78.03 -7.96 9.23
CA GLY A 81 77.97 -9.21 10.00
C GLY A 81 77.62 -9.04 11.49
N HIS A 82 77.94 -7.89 12.09
CA HIS A 82 77.67 -7.59 13.51
C HIS A 82 76.53 -6.58 13.71
N ARG A 83 76.25 -5.74 12.71
CA ARG A 83 75.18 -4.74 12.73
C ARG A 83 74.82 -4.29 11.32
N ASP A 84 73.60 -3.80 11.19
CA ASP A 84 73.09 -3.18 9.98
C ASP A 84 73.14 -1.67 10.15
N ILE A 85 73.77 -0.98 9.19
CA ILE A 85 74.00 0.46 9.25
C ILE A 85 73.32 1.13 8.05
N PRO A 86 72.26 1.93 8.27
CA PRO A 86 71.63 2.68 7.19
C PRO A 86 72.54 3.84 6.77
N VAL A 87 72.79 3.96 5.47
CA VAL A 87 73.68 4.95 4.90
C VAL A 87 73.10 5.58 3.63
N ALA A 88 73.51 6.81 3.34
CA ALA A 88 73.28 7.46 2.06
C ALA A 88 74.65 7.79 1.44
N GLY A 89 74.78 7.64 0.12
CA GLY A 89 76.09 7.83 -0.50
C GLY A 89 76.14 7.59 -2.00
N LEU A 90 77.31 7.89 -2.55
CA LEU A 90 77.66 7.62 -3.94
C LEU A 90 78.22 6.20 -4.04
N VAL A 91 77.55 5.34 -4.80
CA VAL A 91 78.00 3.99 -5.16
C VAL A 91 78.61 4.03 -6.56
N ASN A 92 79.80 3.46 -6.71
CA ASN A 92 80.50 3.37 -7.97
C ASN A 92 80.94 1.92 -8.23
N GLU A 93 80.66 1.41 -9.42
CA GLU A 93 81.03 0.08 -9.88
C GLU A 93 82.30 0.14 -10.74
N PHE A 94 83.24 -0.75 -10.43
CA PHE A 94 84.47 -0.90 -11.19
C PHE A 94 84.94 -2.36 -11.22
N ASP A 95 85.82 -2.67 -12.17
CA ASP A 95 86.40 -4.00 -12.34
C ASP A 95 87.79 -4.06 -11.70
N ILE A 96 88.13 -5.17 -11.05
CA ILE A 96 89.47 -5.49 -10.58
C ILE A 96 89.78 -6.93 -10.97
N GLU A 97 90.77 -7.14 -11.84
CA GLU A 97 91.22 -8.47 -12.28
C GLU A 97 90.08 -9.38 -12.81
N GLY A 98 89.03 -8.79 -13.39
CA GLY A 98 87.87 -9.52 -13.92
C GLY A 98 86.75 -9.77 -12.91
N GLU A 99 86.86 -9.25 -11.68
CA GLU A 99 85.80 -9.26 -10.66
C GLU A 99 85.19 -7.86 -10.49
N ILE A 100 83.86 -7.79 -10.36
CA ILE A 100 83.15 -6.54 -10.06
C ILE A 100 83.38 -6.16 -8.60
N ALA A 101 83.74 -4.90 -8.38
CA ALA A 101 83.88 -4.27 -7.07
C ALA A 101 83.04 -2.99 -6.99
N TYR A 102 82.60 -2.67 -5.79
CA TYR A 102 81.88 -1.45 -5.49
C TYR A 102 82.69 -0.56 -4.57
N MET A 103 82.65 0.74 -4.81
CA MET A 103 83.13 1.77 -3.91
C MET A 103 81.93 2.58 -3.44
N LEU A 104 81.84 2.80 -2.14
CA LEU A 104 80.81 3.61 -1.51
C LEU A 104 81.47 4.73 -0.71
N LEU A 105 81.12 5.96 -1.06
CA LEU A 105 81.38 7.16 -0.27
C LEU A 105 80.08 7.54 0.44
N PHE A 106 80.02 7.51 1.78
CA PHE A 106 78.75 7.54 2.50
C PHE A 106 78.71 8.39 3.77
N GLU A 107 77.50 8.76 4.18
CA GLU A 107 77.16 9.26 5.50
C GLU A 107 76.25 8.26 6.23
N GLN A 108 76.40 8.17 7.55
CA GLN A 108 75.51 7.37 8.39
C GLN A 108 74.20 8.12 8.62
N ARG A 109 73.06 7.48 8.34
CA ARG A 109 71.74 8.07 8.59
C ARG A 109 71.32 7.86 10.04
N THR A 110 71.29 8.92 10.84
CA THR A 110 70.71 8.90 12.19
C THR A 110 69.21 9.23 12.14
N GLY A 111 68.36 8.21 12.02
CA GLY A 111 66.95 8.17 12.50
C GLY A 111 65.88 9.20 12.08
N PHE A 112 66.20 10.32 11.43
CA PHE A 112 65.22 11.40 11.18
C PHE A 112 64.53 11.36 9.81
N GLY A 113 65.04 10.57 8.86
CA GLY A 113 64.51 10.53 7.49
C GLY A 113 63.44 9.47 7.21
N GLN A 114 63.30 8.43 8.03
CA GLN A 114 62.33 7.35 7.79
C GLN A 114 60.88 7.76 8.07
N ASN A 115 60.66 8.73 8.97
CA ASN A 115 59.31 9.13 9.36
C ASN A 115 58.65 10.09 8.36
N SER A 116 59.40 10.97 7.69
CA SER A 116 58.83 12.01 6.83
C SER A 116 58.20 11.45 5.55
N TRP A 117 58.86 10.53 4.84
CA TRP A 117 58.32 9.94 3.61
C TRP A 117 57.16 8.99 3.90
N LEU A 118 57.20 8.26 5.03
CA LEU A 118 56.14 7.35 5.45
C LEU A 118 54.87 8.14 5.77
N LEU A 119 55.01 9.26 6.50
CA LEU A 119 53.91 10.19 6.77
C LEU A 119 53.35 10.81 5.49
N GLU A 120 54.21 11.24 4.56
CA GLU A 120 53.77 11.76 3.26
C GLU A 120 52.98 10.70 2.49
N ARG A 121 53.47 9.46 2.43
CA ARG A 121 52.77 8.34 1.76
C ARG A 121 51.46 7.96 2.44
N ILE A 122 51.39 8.01 3.78
CA ILE A 122 50.15 7.76 4.54
C ILE A 122 49.13 8.84 4.23
N ILE A 123 49.54 10.12 4.24
CA ILE A 123 48.64 11.25 3.93
C ILE A 123 48.18 11.17 2.47
N GLU A 124 49.07 10.86 1.53
CA GLU A 124 48.73 10.75 0.10
C GLU A 124 47.68 9.66 -0.19
N ASN A 125 47.66 8.59 0.61
CA ASN A 125 46.68 7.50 0.48
C ASN A 125 45.51 7.62 1.47
N SER A 126 45.53 8.62 2.36
CA SER A 126 44.46 8.93 3.30
C SER A 126 43.35 9.75 2.62
N PRO A 127 42.09 9.65 3.06
CA PRO A 127 41.02 10.56 2.65
C PRO A 127 41.21 12.02 3.10
N VAL A 128 42.20 12.28 3.95
CA VAL A 128 42.47 13.59 4.57
C VAL A 128 43.47 14.42 3.76
N VAL A 129 43.09 15.61 3.33
CA VAL A 129 44.04 16.59 2.76
C VAL A 129 44.64 17.43 3.88
N ALA A 130 45.97 17.47 3.98
CA ALA A 130 46.70 18.27 4.95
C ALA A 130 47.15 19.59 4.33
N LEU A 131 47.05 20.67 5.11
CA LEU A 131 47.33 22.04 4.71
C LEU A 131 48.19 22.72 5.78
N HIS A 132 49.17 23.51 5.35
CA HIS A 132 49.90 24.43 6.24
C HIS A 132 49.94 25.81 5.60
N ILE A 133 49.52 26.81 6.35
CA ILE A 133 49.34 28.18 5.90
C ILE A 133 50.03 29.11 6.91
N SER A 134 50.86 30.04 6.44
CA SER A 134 51.40 31.13 7.25
C SER A 134 50.66 32.43 7.01
N PHE A 135 50.60 33.25 8.06
CA PHE A 135 50.06 34.61 8.02
C PHE A 135 51.21 35.61 8.10
N ASN A 136 51.36 36.45 7.07
CA ASN A 136 52.35 37.53 7.02
C ASN A 136 51.62 38.88 7.12
N GLY A 137 51.31 39.33 8.33
CA GLY A 137 50.55 40.58 8.54
C GLY A 137 49.03 40.40 8.38
N GLU A 138 48.29 41.51 8.34
CA GLU A 138 46.81 41.51 8.47
C GLU A 138 46.05 40.94 7.26
N ASP A 139 46.67 40.84 6.07
CA ASP A 139 45.98 40.43 4.83
C ASP A 139 46.74 39.43 3.93
N GLU A 140 47.95 38.99 4.30
CA GLU A 140 48.77 38.13 3.44
C GLU A 140 48.78 36.67 3.92
N ILE A 141 47.91 35.85 3.32
CA ILE A 141 47.80 34.41 3.56
C ILE A 141 48.69 33.67 2.56
N LYS A 142 49.70 32.94 3.07
CA LYS A 142 50.59 32.12 2.24
C LYS A 142 50.38 30.65 2.51
N LEU A 143 49.93 29.91 1.50
CA LEU A 143 49.95 28.45 1.54
C LEU A 143 51.40 27.95 1.45
N ASN A 144 51.88 27.30 2.50
CA ASN A 144 53.23 26.74 2.56
C ASN A 144 53.25 25.27 2.11
N TYR A 145 52.18 24.53 2.41
CA TYR A 145 52.07 23.13 2.08
C TYR A 145 50.62 22.71 1.86
N ILE A 146 50.41 21.85 0.87
CA ILE A 146 49.18 21.10 0.61
C ILE A 146 49.55 19.70 0.13
N SER A 147 48.92 18.67 0.68
CA SER A 147 49.23 17.28 0.34
C SER A 147 48.74 16.86 -1.06
N LYS A 148 49.45 15.92 -1.70
CA LYS A 148 49.19 15.51 -3.11
C LYS A 148 47.83 14.85 -3.35
N ASN A 149 47.15 14.42 -2.30
CA ASN A 149 45.82 13.86 -2.40
C ASN A 149 44.71 14.92 -2.60
N ILE A 150 45.05 16.22 -2.70
CA ILE A 150 44.13 17.27 -3.18
C ILE A 150 43.62 17.00 -4.60
N LYS A 151 44.34 16.18 -5.38
CA LYS A 151 43.93 15.66 -6.70
C LYS A 151 42.54 15.02 -6.73
N ARG A 152 42.03 14.55 -5.58
CA ARG A 152 40.66 14.02 -5.46
C ARG A 152 39.58 15.05 -5.81
N TYR A 153 39.88 16.34 -5.66
CA TYR A 153 38.98 17.44 -6.01
C TYR A 153 39.31 18.07 -7.39
N GLY A 154 40.20 17.44 -8.16
CA GLY A 154 40.65 17.88 -9.49
C GLY A 154 41.87 18.82 -9.49
N TYR A 155 42.30 19.32 -8.33
CA TYR A 155 43.42 20.27 -8.26
C TYR A 155 44.77 19.58 -8.04
N THR A 156 45.87 20.18 -8.51
CA THR A 156 47.24 19.72 -8.23
C THR A 156 47.95 20.65 -7.26
N CYS A 157 48.90 20.14 -6.47
CA CYS A 157 49.67 20.97 -5.54
C CYS A 157 50.44 22.09 -6.26
N GLU A 158 50.92 21.82 -7.48
CA GLU A 158 51.65 22.78 -8.30
C GLU A 158 50.80 24.01 -8.67
N GLN A 159 49.50 23.85 -8.88
CA GLN A 159 48.60 24.99 -9.13
C GLN A 159 48.58 25.95 -7.94
N PHE A 160 48.65 25.43 -6.72
CA PHE A 160 48.72 26.28 -5.52
C PHE A 160 50.11 26.86 -5.29
N TYR A 161 51.18 26.06 -5.45
CA TYR A 161 52.55 26.52 -5.22
C TYR A 161 53.05 27.52 -6.27
N SER A 162 52.54 27.43 -7.50
CA SER A 162 52.83 28.41 -8.57
C SER A 162 52.04 29.72 -8.42
N GLY A 163 51.08 29.77 -7.50
CA GLY A 163 50.19 30.91 -7.31
C GLY A 163 49.10 31.03 -8.38
N GLN A 164 48.89 30.01 -9.23
CA GLN A 164 47.78 29.96 -10.17
C GLN A 164 46.42 29.88 -9.46
N LEU A 165 46.39 29.28 -8.27
CA LEU A 165 45.19 29.10 -7.46
C LEU A 165 45.52 29.38 -5.98
N GLN A 166 44.70 30.18 -5.30
CA GLN A 166 44.78 30.34 -3.85
C GLN A 166 43.77 29.41 -3.18
N TYR A 167 44.06 28.98 -1.95
CA TYR A 167 43.15 28.10 -1.20
C TYR A 167 41.76 28.73 -0.97
N LYS A 168 41.68 30.06 -0.86
CA LYS A 168 40.39 30.77 -0.78
C LYS A 168 39.53 30.62 -2.04
N ASP A 169 40.15 30.42 -3.20
CA ASP A 169 39.46 30.39 -4.49
C ASP A 169 38.67 29.08 -4.68
N ILE A 170 38.99 28.04 -3.90
CA ILE A 170 38.26 26.77 -3.91
C ILE A 170 37.16 26.70 -2.83
N ILE A 171 37.09 27.68 -1.91
CA ILE A 171 36.02 27.75 -0.90
C ILE A 171 34.78 28.37 -1.55
N HIS A 172 33.59 27.84 -1.22
CA HIS A 172 32.35 28.40 -1.73
C HIS A 172 32.18 29.87 -1.30
N PRO A 173 31.78 30.80 -2.19
CA PRO A 173 31.72 32.24 -1.90
C PRO A 173 30.93 32.58 -0.61
N ASP A 174 29.75 32.00 -0.44
CA ASP A 174 28.91 32.22 0.75
C ASP A 174 29.56 31.77 2.07
N ASP A 175 30.45 30.78 2.02
CA ASP A 175 31.10 30.25 3.22
C ASP A 175 32.38 31.03 3.55
N PHE A 176 33.01 31.66 2.54
CA PHE A 176 34.29 32.37 2.71
C PHE A 176 34.20 33.53 3.69
N GLU A 177 33.14 34.35 3.64
CA GLU A 177 32.95 35.48 4.55
C GLU A 177 32.79 35.01 6.00
N ILE A 178 31.96 33.99 6.21
CA ILE A 178 31.67 33.40 7.54
C ILE A 178 32.95 32.79 8.14
N ILE A 179 33.73 32.09 7.32
CA ILE A 179 35.00 31.49 7.73
C ILE A 179 36.02 32.57 8.10
N SER A 180 36.13 33.62 7.29
CA SER A 180 37.06 34.72 7.52
C SER A 180 36.75 35.50 8.81
N GLU A 181 35.47 35.74 9.10
CA GLU A 181 35.04 36.38 10.34
C GLU A 181 35.33 35.50 11.56
N LYS A 182 35.03 34.20 11.48
CA LYS A 182 35.37 33.26 12.56
C LYS A 182 36.87 33.21 12.82
N PHE A 183 37.70 33.15 11.78
CA PHE A 183 39.16 33.17 11.93
C PHE A 183 39.65 34.46 12.60
N ARG A 184 39.11 35.63 12.23
CA ARG A 184 39.46 36.91 12.90
C ARG A 184 39.07 36.92 14.38
N ALA A 185 37.93 36.35 14.74
CA ALA A 185 37.53 36.22 16.15
C ALA A 185 38.47 35.30 16.93
N HIS A 186 38.87 34.16 16.35
CA HIS A 186 39.75 33.18 17.00
C HIS A 186 41.19 33.70 17.21
N ILE A 187 41.64 34.59 16.32
CA ILE A 187 42.91 35.32 16.47
C ILE A 187 42.90 36.21 17.73
N ASN A 188 41.76 36.83 18.05
CA ASN A 188 41.62 37.70 19.21
C ASN A 188 41.39 36.93 20.53
N ASP A 189 40.69 35.80 20.47
CA ASP A 189 40.26 35.04 21.67
C ASP A 189 41.28 34.00 22.16
N GLY A 190 42.39 33.79 21.45
CA GLY A 190 43.47 32.90 21.90
C GLY A 190 43.20 31.40 21.73
N VAL A 191 42.28 31.02 20.83
CA VAL A 191 41.90 29.63 20.57
C VAL A 191 43.09 28.82 20.02
N PHE A 192 43.20 27.55 20.43
CA PHE A 192 44.31 26.65 20.05
C PHE A 192 43.95 25.74 18.86
N ASN A 193 42.73 25.22 18.84
CA ASN A 193 42.20 24.35 17.78
C ASN A 193 40.72 24.65 17.51
N ASP A 194 40.27 24.37 16.28
CA ASP A 194 38.87 24.48 15.88
C ASP A 194 38.51 23.38 14.86
N SER A 195 37.21 23.14 14.66
CA SER A 195 36.70 22.25 13.62
C SER A 195 35.56 22.94 12.89
N MET A 196 35.68 23.07 11.58
CA MET A 196 34.74 23.80 10.73
C MET A 196 34.24 22.92 9.60
N GLU A 197 32.95 23.01 9.29
CA GLU A 197 32.38 22.40 8.09
C GLU A 197 32.04 23.49 7.08
N TYR A 198 32.48 23.31 5.83
CA TYR A 198 32.22 24.25 4.75
C TYR A 198 32.22 23.57 3.39
N ARG A 199 31.78 24.31 2.38
CA ARG A 199 31.72 23.84 1.00
C ARG A 199 32.97 24.26 0.24
N ILE A 200 33.49 23.33 -0.56
CA ILE A 200 34.51 23.61 -1.58
C ILE A 200 33.95 23.35 -2.98
N VAL A 201 34.49 24.05 -3.96
CA VAL A 201 34.17 23.90 -5.38
C VAL A 201 35.31 23.13 -6.03
N THR A 202 35.00 21.96 -6.60
CA THR A 202 35.97 21.12 -7.33
C THR A 202 36.30 21.73 -8.70
N GLU A 203 37.38 21.26 -9.35
CA GLU A 203 37.74 21.74 -10.70
C GLU A 203 36.60 21.53 -11.71
N SER A 204 35.81 20.45 -11.54
CA SER A 204 34.61 20.16 -12.35
C SER A 204 33.38 21.02 -11.99
N ARG A 205 33.54 22.05 -11.15
CA ARG A 205 32.49 22.94 -10.64
C ARG A 205 31.40 22.25 -9.82
N LYS A 206 31.71 21.09 -9.22
CA LYS A 206 30.82 20.44 -8.25
C LYS A 206 31.09 20.96 -6.85
N ILE A 207 30.05 21.02 -6.03
CA ILE A 207 30.17 21.38 -4.62
C ILE A 207 30.45 20.10 -3.82
N SER A 208 31.48 20.10 -2.96
CA SER A 208 31.73 19.05 -1.96
C SER A 208 31.72 19.67 -0.56
N TYR A 209 31.18 18.93 0.41
CA TYR A 209 31.20 19.33 1.82
C TYR A 209 32.44 18.75 2.49
N VAL A 210 33.20 19.61 3.15
CA VAL A 210 34.40 19.22 3.87
C VAL A 210 34.34 19.64 5.32
N ARG A 211 34.90 18.80 6.19
CA ARG A 211 35.20 19.12 7.59
C ARG A 211 36.70 19.40 7.71
N SER A 212 37.06 20.57 8.19
CA SER A 212 38.44 20.99 8.41
C SER A 212 38.73 21.13 9.90
N MET A 213 39.64 20.32 10.40
CA MET A 213 40.19 20.46 11.76
C MET A 213 41.42 21.36 11.68
N VAL A 214 41.40 22.49 12.38
CA VAL A 214 42.42 23.54 12.30
C VAL A 214 43.16 23.66 13.63
N CYS A 215 44.48 23.75 13.59
CA CYS A 215 45.36 24.06 14.71
C CYS A 215 46.13 25.36 14.37
N PHE A 216 46.13 26.33 15.28
CA PHE A 216 46.80 27.61 15.04
C PHE A 216 48.24 27.60 15.55
N THR A 217 49.18 28.03 14.72
CA THR A 217 50.60 28.17 15.09
C THR A 217 50.89 29.58 15.57
N ARG A 218 51.80 29.74 16.53
CA ARG A 218 52.13 31.03 17.15
C ARG A 218 53.62 31.37 17.03
N ASP A 219 53.93 32.65 16.96
CA ASP A 219 55.30 33.17 17.03
C ASP A 219 55.84 33.23 18.47
N GLU A 220 57.12 33.57 18.63
CA GLU A 220 57.79 33.70 19.93
C GLU A 220 57.16 34.78 20.85
N GLN A 221 56.30 35.64 20.30
CA GLN A 221 55.59 36.71 21.02
C GLN A 221 54.13 36.30 21.34
N GLY A 222 53.75 35.05 21.05
CA GLY A 222 52.42 34.49 21.33
C GLY A 222 51.33 34.85 20.31
N ARG A 223 51.69 35.55 19.22
CA ARG A 223 50.75 35.96 18.16
C ARG A 223 50.59 34.83 17.15
N ILE A 224 49.38 34.63 16.63
CA ILE A 224 49.12 33.61 15.62
C ILE A 224 49.89 33.99 14.34
N ASN A 225 50.73 33.09 13.84
CA ASN A 225 51.56 33.28 12.64
C ASN A 225 51.24 32.27 11.52
N GLY A 226 50.28 31.38 11.75
CA GLY A 226 49.85 30.40 10.77
C GLY A 226 48.78 29.45 11.29
N MET A 227 48.41 28.50 10.45
CA MET A 227 47.52 27.39 10.79
C MET A 227 47.92 26.11 10.05
N GLU A 228 47.65 24.99 10.70
CA GLU A 228 47.73 23.64 10.16
C GLU A 228 46.32 23.07 10.12
N ALA A 229 45.89 22.57 8.97
CA ALA A 229 44.52 22.07 8.80
C ALA A 229 44.48 20.68 8.16
N LEU A 230 43.57 19.84 8.66
CA LEU A 230 43.22 18.54 8.09
C LEU A 230 41.81 18.60 7.54
N MET A 231 41.67 18.47 6.23
CA MET A 231 40.40 18.54 5.51
C MET A 231 39.92 17.13 5.11
N LEU A 232 38.72 16.78 5.56
CA LEU A 232 38.03 15.52 5.33
C LEU A 232 36.79 15.75 4.46
N ASP A 233 36.58 14.93 3.45
CA ASP A 233 35.30 14.90 2.73
C ASP A 233 34.22 14.29 3.62
N ILE A 234 33.06 14.96 3.74
CA ILE A 234 31.90 14.51 4.52
C ILE A 234 30.63 14.41 3.66
N MET A 235 30.76 14.41 2.33
CA MET A 235 29.63 14.32 1.41
C MET A 235 28.81 13.04 1.64
N ASP A 236 29.50 11.89 1.75
CA ASP A 236 28.84 10.59 2.01
C ASP A 236 28.19 10.54 3.39
N GLU A 237 28.81 11.15 4.41
CA GLU A 237 28.22 11.24 5.76
C GLU A 237 26.92 12.05 5.75
N LYS A 238 26.89 13.16 5.01
CA LYS A 238 25.68 14.00 4.90
C LYS A 238 24.59 13.30 4.10
N LEU A 239 24.92 12.70 2.96
CA LEU A 239 23.92 12.01 2.11
C LEU A 239 23.29 10.83 2.86
N ASN A 240 24.10 9.99 3.52
CA ASN A 240 23.59 8.89 4.34
C ASN A 240 22.74 9.36 5.52
N LYS A 241 23.08 10.51 6.14
CA LYS A 241 22.31 11.07 7.24
C LYS A 241 20.96 11.61 6.77
N ASP A 242 20.93 12.29 5.63
CA ASP A 242 19.73 12.82 5.01
C ASP A 242 18.81 11.68 4.54
N GLU A 243 19.34 10.67 3.85
CA GLU A 243 18.57 9.47 3.45
C GLU A 243 17.97 8.74 4.65
N ASN A 244 18.75 8.50 5.71
CA ASN A 244 18.22 7.88 6.94
C ASN A 244 17.16 8.75 7.62
N GLN A 245 17.29 10.08 7.54
CA GLN A 245 16.30 11.00 8.09
C GLN A 245 15.00 10.97 7.26
N TYR A 246 15.10 11.00 5.93
CA TYR A 246 13.95 10.87 5.03
C TYR A 246 13.26 9.52 5.20
N LEU A 247 14.00 8.41 5.28
CA LEU A 247 13.46 7.08 5.52
C LEU A 247 12.78 6.98 6.89
N ARG A 248 13.39 7.53 7.95
CA ARG A 248 12.76 7.60 9.27
C ARG A 248 11.48 8.41 9.25
N SER A 249 11.49 9.60 8.64
CA SER A 249 10.30 10.43 8.51
C SER A 249 9.22 9.76 7.66
N ALA A 250 9.58 9.04 6.60
CA ALA A 250 8.63 8.28 5.78
C ALA A 250 8.00 7.13 6.58
N ILE A 251 8.78 6.39 7.38
CA ILE A 251 8.25 5.34 8.27
C ILE A 251 7.36 5.94 9.36
N GLU A 252 7.76 7.06 9.97
CA GLU A 252 6.99 7.74 11.01
C GLU A 252 5.67 8.33 10.50
N GLN A 253 5.65 8.80 9.24
CA GLN A 253 4.44 9.26 8.56
C GLN A 253 3.61 8.11 8.00
N SER A 254 4.19 6.92 7.84
CA SER A 254 3.44 5.72 7.45
C SER A 254 2.52 5.27 8.59
N HIS A 255 1.38 4.67 8.22
CA HIS A 255 0.47 4.04 9.19
C HIS A 255 0.97 2.66 9.67
N ASN A 256 2.18 2.25 9.25
CA ASN A 256 2.78 0.96 9.58
C ASN A 256 3.83 1.14 10.68
N VAL A 257 3.72 0.33 11.72
CA VAL A 257 4.68 0.29 12.82
C VAL A 257 5.67 -0.82 12.53
N VAL A 258 6.97 -0.51 12.59
CA VAL A 258 8.05 -1.46 12.31
C VAL A 258 8.80 -1.75 13.60
N ILE A 259 8.91 -3.03 13.97
CA ILE A 259 9.68 -3.50 15.12
C ILE A 259 10.71 -4.52 14.62
N ILE A 260 11.99 -4.29 14.90
CA ILE A 260 13.07 -5.22 14.57
C ILE A 260 13.57 -5.83 15.87
N LYS A 261 13.50 -7.15 15.99
CA LYS A 261 14.01 -7.94 17.12
C LYS A 261 15.18 -8.80 16.68
N ARG A 262 16.28 -8.72 17.40
CA ARG A 262 17.41 -9.62 17.25
C ARG A 262 17.31 -10.77 18.24
N TYR A 263 17.35 -12.00 17.75
CA TYR A 263 17.42 -13.18 18.60
C TYR A 263 18.87 -13.65 18.67
N PHE A 264 19.37 -13.86 19.88
CA PHE A 264 20.67 -14.48 20.14
C PHE A 264 20.48 -15.63 21.14
N ASN A 265 20.80 -16.87 20.76
CA ASN A 265 20.63 -18.05 21.62
C ASN A 265 19.25 -18.11 22.32
N GLN A 266 18.16 -17.94 21.54
CA GLN A 266 16.77 -17.92 22.03
C GLN A 266 16.37 -16.74 22.93
N LYS A 267 17.25 -15.76 23.15
CA LYS A 267 16.90 -14.48 23.81
C LYS A 267 16.71 -13.39 22.77
N SER A 268 15.61 -12.65 22.84
CA SER A 268 15.35 -11.52 21.96
C SER A 268 15.76 -10.19 22.58
N VAL A 269 16.24 -9.27 21.74
CA VAL A 269 16.48 -7.86 22.07
C VAL A 269 15.86 -7.01 20.97
N VAL A 270 15.11 -5.98 21.32
CA VAL A 270 14.56 -5.03 20.35
C VAL A 270 15.70 -4.14 19.84
N LYS A 271 16.00 -4.23 18.54
CA LYS A 271 17.03 -3.43 17.85
C LYS A 271 16.46 -2.09 17.39
N TYR A 272 15.20 -2.10 16.96
CA TYR A 272 14.50 -0.92 16.48
C TYR A 272 13.00 -1.06 16.71
N VAL A 273 12.36 0.06 16.99
CA VAL A 273 10.91 0.24 16.96
C VAL A 273 10.66 1.63 16.38
N SER A 274 9.71 1.77 15.47
CA SER A 274 9.34 3.06 14.91
C SER A 274 8.56 3.89 15.92
N SER A 275 8.75 5.22 15.90
CA SER A 275 8.16 6.14 16.89
C SER A 275 6.63 6.16 16.82
N ASN A 276 6.06 5.92 15.63
CA ASN A 276 4.62 5.82 15.40
C ASN A 276 3.95 4.61 16.10
N ALA A 277 4.70 3.71 16.76
CA ALA A 277 4.13 2.70 17.65
C ALA A 277 3.33 3.31 18.82
N GLU A 278 3.64 4.56 19.22
CA GLU A 278 2.84 5.33 20.18
C GLU A 278 1.39 5.52 19.70
N ASN A 279 1.14 5.57 18.39
CA ASN A 279 -0.22 5.70 17.83
C ASN A 279 -1.07 4.45 18.09
N LEU A 280 -0.43 3.28 18.24
CA LEU A 280 -1.07 2.04 18.70
C LEU A 280 -1.21 1.99 20.23
N GLY A 281 -0.72 3.01 20.95
CA GLY A 281 -0.70 3.11 22.40
C GLY A 281 0.35 2.20 23.06
N MET A 282 1.46 1.92 22.37
CA MET A 282 2.58 1.15 22.91
C MET A 282 3.61 2.05 23.60
N ASP A 283 4.28 1.53 24.63
CA ASP A 283 5.40 2.20 25.29
C ASP A 283 6.71 1.94 24.49
N VAL A 284 7.04 2.86 23.59
CA VAL A 284 8.24 2.77 22.74
C VAL A 284 9.53 2.67 23.56
N GLU A 285 9.67 3.48 24.61
CA GLU A 285 10.85 3.45 25.49
C GLU A 285 10.91 2.16 26.30
N GLY A 286 9.75 1.66 26.75
CA GLY A 286 9.63 0.34 27.39
C GLY A 286 10.05 -0.80 26.48
N LEU A 287 9.62 -0.78 25.21
CA LEU A 287 9.99 -1.76 24.18
C LEU A 287 11.49 -1.67 23.83
N ARG A 288 12.04 -0.46 23.62
CA ARG A 288 13.48 -0.25 23.33
C ARG A 288 14.39 -0.71 24.46
N SER A 289 14.01 -0.39 25.70
CA SER A 289 14.77 -0.79 26.89
C SER A 289 14.62 -2.26 27.26
N GLY A 290 13.73 -3.00 26.58
CA GLY A 290 13.41 -4.38 26.90
C GLY A 290 12.65 -4.56 28.22
N ARG A 291 12.12 -3.47 28.81
CA ARG A 291 11.25 -3.52 30.00
C ARG A 291 9.86 -4.09 29.66
N LYS A 292 9.44 -3.96 28.40
CA LYS A 292 8.22 -4.54 27.87
C LYS A 292 8.51 -5.32 26.60
N LEU A 293 7.72 -6.37 26.38
CA LEU A 293 7.74 -7.15 25.16
C LEU A 293 6.50 -6.81 24.33
N PHE A 294 6.61 -6.87 23.00
CA PHE A 294 5.44 -6.69 22.12
C PHE A 294 4.35 -7.75 22.42
N GLU A 295 4.78 -8.96 22.78
CA GLU A 295 3.95 -10.09 23.16
C GLU A 295 3.06 -9.78 24.37
N ASP A 296 3.47 -8.86 25.25
CA ASP A 296 2.70 -8.44 26.42
C ASP A 296 1.45 -7.64 26.03
N TYR A 297 1.43 -7.04 24.84
CA TYR A 297 0.29 -6.32 24.31
C TYR A 297 -0.75 -7.25 23.68
N ILE A 298 -0.38 -8.46 23.27
CA ILE A 298 -1.32 -9.40 22.60
C ILE A 298 -2.24 -10.03 23.64
N LEU A 299 -3.54 -10.15 23.31
CA LEU A 299 -4.47 -10.83 24.21
C LEU A 299 -4.11 -12.31 24.42
N PRO A 300 -4.32 -12.87 25.63
CA PRO A 300 -3.95 -14.26 25.94
C PRO A 300 -4.52 -15.31 24.97
N GLU A 301 -5.71 -15.07 24.44
CA GLU A 301 -6.38 -15.94 23.46
C GLU A 301 -5.67 -15.94 22.10
N ASP A 302 -5.05 -14.82 21.73
CA ASP A 302 -4.40 -14.59 20.44
C ASP A 302 -2.87 -14.82 20.49
N GLN A 303 -2.28 -14.98 21.68
CA GLN A 303 -0.84 -15.25 21.84
C GLN A 303 -0.40 -16.50 21.09
N ARG A 304 -1.28 -17.50 20.96
CA ARG A 304 -1.01 -18.72 20.21
C ARG A 304 -0.77 -18.44 18.73
N ILE A 305 -1.47 -17.47 18.15
CA ILE A 305 -1.37 -17.09 16.74
C ILE A 305 0.03 -16.58 16.43
N LEU A 306 0.56 -15.69 17.28
CA LEU A 306 1.92 -15.17 17.12
C LEU A 306 2.97 -16.28 17.36
N ALA A 307 2.76 -17.13 18.37
CA ALA A 307 3.68 -18.23 18.66
C ALA A 307 3.76 -19.23 17.50
N GLU A 308 2.61 -19.59 16.91
CA GLU A 308 2.55 -20.45 15.71
C GLU A 308 3.20 -19.77 14.51
N ALA A 309 2.96 -18.47 14.31
CA ALA A 309 3.60 -17.69 13.24
C ALA A 309 5.13 -17.70 13.37
N LEU A 310 5.67 -17.43 14.56
CA LEU A 310 7.12 -17.45 14.82
C LEU A 310 7.74 -18.84 14.63
N VAL A 311 7.03 -19.90 15.03
CA VAL A 311 7.48 -21.29 14.82
C VAL A 311 7.48 -21.66 13.34
N ASN A 312 6.47 -21.24 12.58
CA ASN A 312 6.38 -21.50 11.14
C ASN A 312 7.48 -20.77 10.38
N VAL A 313 7.73 -19.50 10.71
CA VAL A 313 8.83 -18.70 10.17
C VAL A 313 10.20 -19.38 10.40
N HIS A 314 10.43 -19.92 11.60
CA HIS A 314 11.69 -20.61 11.93
C HIS A 314 11.87 -21.93 11.16
N LYS A 315 10.77 -22.63 10.85
CA LYS A 315 10.80 -23.90 10.09
C LYS A 315 10.94 -23.69 8.58
N GLU A 316 10.34 -22.63 8.03
CA GLU A 316 10.23 -22.46 6.57
C GLU A 316 11.33 -21.60 5.93
N LYS A 317 12.35 -21.13 6.69
CA LYS A 317 13.56 -20.42 6.20
C LYS A 317 13.26 -19.46 5.02
N GLY A 318 12.39 -18.47 5.24
CA GLY A 318 12.24 -17.33 4.32
C GLY A 318 10.83 -16.99 3.82
N LYS A 319 9.76 -17.51 4.43
CA LYS A 319 8.40 -17.05 4.12
C LYS A 319 7.98 -15.93 5.08
N HIS A 320 7.51 -14.83 4.50
CA HIS A 320 6.73 -13.83 5.22
C HIS A 320 5.51 -14.53 5.82
N VAL A 321 5.25 -14.32 7.11
CA VAL A 321 4.05 -14.83 7.75
C VAL A 321 3.19 -13.67 8.18
N THR A 322 2.00 -13.60 7.60
CA THR A 322 0.99 -12.61 7.96
C THR A 322 0.01 -13.21 8.96
N GLY A 323 -0.45 -12.40 9.91
CA GLY A 323 -1.51 -12.77 10.83
C GLY A 323 -2.30 -11.55 11.28
N GLN A 324 -3.37 -11.81 12.03
CA GLN A 324 -4.20 -10.76 12.62
C GLN A 324 -4.51 -11.14 14.05
N CYS A 325 -4.49 -10.16 14.95
CA CYS A 325 -4.83 -10.37 16.35
C CYS A 325 -5.30 -9.09 17.03
N TRP A 326 -5.92 -9.25 18.20
CA TRP A 326 -6.15 -8.14 19.10
C TRP A 326 -4.92 -7.86 19.96
N ILE A 327 -4.64 -6.58 20.13
CA ILE A 327 -3.74 -6.06 21.16
C ILE A 327 -4.51 -5.18 22.15
N ARG A 328 -4.00 -5.12 23.37
CA ARG A 328 -4.43 -4.21 24.42
C ARG A 328 -3.30 -3.23 24.69
N ASN A 329 -3.56 -1.94 24.46
CA ASN A 329 -2.57 -0.88 24.65
C ASN A 329 -2.38 -0.51 26.14
N GLU A 330 -1.47 0.43 26.43
CA GLU A 330 -1.19 0.90 27.80
C GLU A 330 -2.41 1.47 28.53
N GLU A 331 -3.33 2.07 27.79
CA GLU A 331 -4.57 2.64 28.32
C GLU A 331 -5.69 1.60 28.50
N GLY A 332 -5.43 0.33 28.16
CA GLY A 332 -6.39 -0.77 28.24
C GLY A 332 -7.37 -0.85 27.06
N GLN A 333 -7.20 -0.05 26.02
CA GLN A 333 -8.02 -0.08 24.81
C GLN A 333 -7.64 -1.27 23.91
N LEU A 334 -8.65 -1.90 23.33
CA LEU A 334 -8.49 -2.97 22.35
C LEU A 334 -8.26 -2.40 20.95
N ARG A 335 -7.20 -2.85 20.28
CA ARG A 335 -6.87 -2.53 18.89
C ARG A 335 -6.74 -3.83 18.08
N TRP A 336 -7.35 -3.86 16.90
CA TRP A 336 -7.20 -4.97 15.96
C TRP A 336 -6.04 -4.64 15.03
N ILE A 337 -5.02 -5.48 15.02
CA ILE A 337 -3.83 -5.27 14.19
C ILE A 337 -3.69 -6.38 13.16
N SER A 338 -3.23 -6.01 11.98
CA SER A 338 -2.59 -6.93 11.06
C SER A 338 -1.10 -6.90 11.33
N PHE A 339 -0.46 -8.06 11.39
CA PHE A 339 0.98 -8.16 11.54
C PHE A 339 1.59 -8.99 10.42
N GLU A 340 2.78 -8.61 10.00
CA GLU A 340 3.62 -9.35 9.08
C GLU A 340 4.98 -9.59 9.73
N ILE A 341 5.45 -10.82 9.65
CA ILE A 341 6.73 -11.26 10.22
C ILE A 341 7.66 -11.63 9.08
N LEU A 342 8.79 -10.92 9.00
CA LEU A 342 9.90 -11.23 8.12
C LEU A 342 11.11 -11.67 8.94
N VAL A 343 11.92 -12.60 8.42
CA VAL A 343 13.18 -12.98 9.08
C VAL A 343 14.33 -12.78 8.13
N ASP A 344 15.26 -11.93 8.57
CA ASP A 344 16.49 -11.66 7.86
C ASP A 344 17.60 -12.57 8.42
N ASN A 345 18.13 -13.41 7.53
CA ASN A 345 18.88 -14.60 7.91
C ASN A 345 20.37 -14.26 8.08
N LEU A 346 20.74 -13.89 9.30
CA LEU A 346 22.09 -14.01 9.82
C LEU A 346 22.14 -15.31 10.65
N ASP A 347 23.31 -15.96 10.73
CA ASP A 347 23.67 -17.28 11.31
C ASP A 347 22.69 -18.03 12.27
N GLU A 348 22.80 -19.37 12.40
CA GLU A 348 21.90 -20.23 13.24
C GLU A 348 21.77 -19.79 14.71
N TYR A 349 22.70 -18.96 15.19
CA TYR A 349 22.76 -18.43 16.54
C TYR A 349 22.29 -16.98 16.68
N MET A 350 22.19 -16.22 15.57
CA MET A 350 21.82 -14.81 15.56
C MET A 350 20.99 -14.44 14.32
N TYR A 351 19.67 -14.31 14.46
CA TYR A 351 18.78 -13.86 13.39
C TYR A 351 17.97 -12.61 13.79
N ASP A 352 17.63 -11.78 12.81
CA ASP A 352 16.76 -10.60 13.01
C ASP A 352 15.35 -10.95 12.51
N ILE A 353 14.34 -10.69 13.34
CA ILE A 353 12.92 -10.72 12.97
C ILE A 353 12.46 -9.27 12.79
N GLU A 354 11.91 -8.96 11.63
CA GLU A 354 11.17 -7.73 11.36
C GLU A 354 9.68 -7.99 11.51
N LEU A 355 9.00 -7.12 12.25
CA LEU A 355 7.59 -7.19 12.54
C LEU A 355 6.95 -5.89 12.07
N ILE A 356 6.08 -5.98 11.06
CA ILE A 356 5.34 -4.84 10.53
C ILE A 356 3.91 -4.95 11.06
N LEU A 357 3.41 -3.91 11.72
CA LEU A 357 2.07 -3.85 12.29
C LEU A 357 1.26 -2.75 11.62
N THR A 358 0.01 -3.03 11.33
CA THR A 358 -0.93 -2.06 10.74
C THR A 358 -2.19 -2.01 11.59
N ASP A 359 -2.62 -0.80 11.99
CA ASP A 359 -3.90 -0.63 12.70
C ASP A 359 -5.06 -0.92 11.75
N ALA A 360 -5.77 -2.02 12.01
CA ALA A 360 -6.97 -2.43 11.27
C ALA A 360 -8.23 -2.32 12.15
N THR A 361 -8.18 -1.60 13.28
CA THR A 361 -9.28 -1.49 14.25
C THR A 361 -10.51 -0.84 13.64
N GLY A 362 -10.34 0.28 12.93
CA GLY A 362 -11.45 0.98 12.28
C GLY A 362 -12.13 0.07 11.24
N LEU A 363 -11.30 -0.60 10.44
CA LEU A 363 -11.74 -1.52 9.41
C LEU A 363 -12.50 -2.73 9.98
N LYS A 364 -12.02 -3.30 11.09
CA LYS A 364 -12.63 -4.47 11.72
C LYS A 364 -13.93 -4.16 12.46
N LYS A 365 -13.98 -3.04 13.18
CA LYS A 365 -15.22 -2.56 13.81
C LYS A 365 -16.28 -2.25 12.77
N TYR A 366 -15.88 -1.66 11.65
CA TYR A 366 -16.78 -1.40 10.53
C TYR A 366 -17.34 -2.70 9.92
N GLU A 367 -16.49 -3.71 9.66
CA GLU A 367 -16.94 -5.04 9.19
C GLU A 367 -17.93 -5.70 10.15
N GLN A 368 -17.62 -5.70 11.46
CA GLN A 368 -18.49 -6.33 12.46
C GLN A 368 -19.83 -5.62 12.56
N ASN A 369 -19.83 -4.29 12.53
CA ASN A 369 -21.06 -3.49 12.51
C ASN A 369 -21.86 -3.74 11.23
N LEU A 370 -21.20 -3.85 10.07
CA LEU A 370 -21.86 -4.13 8.81
C LEU A 370 -22.49 -5.52 8.79
N LEU A 371 -21.78 -6.55 9.26
CA LEU A 371 -22.29 -7.91 9.31
C LEU A 371 -23.46 -8.05 10.31
N GLN A 372 -23.36 -7.39 11.47
CA GLN A 372 -24.46 -7.35 12.44
C GLN A 372 -25.67 -6.60 11.88
N ASN A 373 -25.46 -5.44 11.25
CA ASN A 373 -26.53 -4.69 10.60
C ASN A 373 -27.18 -5.50 9.47
N GLN A 374 -26.39 -6.19 8.64
CA GLN A 374 -26.91 -7.06 7.59
C GLN A 374 -27.77 -8.19 8.18
N LYS A 375 -27.29 -8.85 9.24
CA LYS A 375 -28.04 -9.91 9.92
C LYS A 375 -29.34 -9.39 10.55
N ASP A 376 -29.29 -8.23 11.20
CA ASP A 376 -30.46 -7.59 11.78
C ASP A 376 -31.49 -7.17 10.71
N LEU A 377 -31.02 -6.74 9.53
CA LEU A 377 -31.86 -6.44 8.37
C LEU A 377 -32.47 -7.72 7.76
N GLU A 378 -31.70 -8.80 7.64
CA GLU A 378 -32.17 -10.12 7.16
C GLU A 378 -33.24 -10.70 8.11
N GLU A 379 -33.02 -10.66 9.42
CA GLU A 379 -33.99 -11.12 10.42
C GLU A 379 -35.28 -10.28 10.42
N LYS A 380 -35.17 -8.95 10.23
CA LYS A 380 -36.34 -8.07 10.08
C LYS A 380 -37.11 -8.36 8.79
N LEU A 381 -36.40 -8.61 7.68
CA LEU A 381 -37.02 -8.96 6.40
C LEU A 381 -37.74 -10.31 6.51
N ASP A 382 -37.11 -11.33 7.09
CA ASP A 382 -37.72 -12.65 7.31
C ASP A 382 -38.95 -12.57 8.22
N TYR A 383 -38.92 -11.73 9.25
CA TYR A 383 -40.08 -11.47 10.10
C TYR A 383 -41.24 -10.85 9.31
N VAL A 384 -40.97 -9.87 8.44
CA VAL A 384 -41.99 -9.22 7.59
C VAL A 384 -42.50 -10.18 6.50
N MET A 385 -41.62 -11.00 5.91
CA MET A 385 -41.95 -11.94 4.84
C MET A 385 -42.69 -13.18 5.34
N SER A 386 -42.38 -13.67 6.54
CA SER A 386 -43.14 -14.74 7.20
C SER A 386 -44.49 -14.26 7.77
N GLY A 387 -44.66 -12.94 7.93
CA GLY A 387 -45.83 -12.29 8.50
C GLY A 387 -47.07 -12.17 7.61
N SER A 388 -47.02 -12.42 6.29
CA SER A 388 -48.27 -12.42 5.50
C SER A 388 -48.25 -13.27 4.21
N LEU A 389 -49.13 -14.27 4.18
CA LEU A 389 -49.81 -14.78 2.96
C LEU A 389 -50.93 -15.79 3.27
N GLN A 390 -51.08 -16.26 4.51
CA GLN A 390 -52.21 -17.11 4.90
C GLN A 390 -53.24 -16.35 5.75
N THR A 391 -54.46 -16.30 5.22
CA THR A 391 -55.77 -16.14 5.89
C THR A 391 -56.22 -14.73 6.31
N THR A 392 -56.55 -13.87 5.35
CA THR A 392 -57.62 -12.86 5.56
C THR A 392 -59.00 -13.41 5.22
N GLU A 393 -59.10 -14.26 4.18
CA GLU A 393 -60.37 -14.93 3.79
C GLU A 393 -60.82 -15.98 4.83
N ARG A 394 -59.91 -16.84 5.30
CA ARG A 394 -60.22 -17.89 6.29
C ARG A 394 -60.65 -17.33 7.66
N LYS A 395 -60.09 -16.18 8.07
CA LYS A 395 -60.40 -15.55 9.38
C LYS A 395 -61.76 -14.84 9.41
N LEU A 396 -62.37 -14.59 8.26
CA LEU A 396 -63.70 -13.99 8.13
C LEU A 396 -64.79 -15.07 8.10
N GLU A 397 -64.53 -16.20 7.42
CA GLU A 397 -65.31 -17.43 7.56
C GLU A 397 -65.36 -17.90 9.02
N ASP A 398 -64.23 -17.87 9.74
CA ASP A 398 -64.15 -18.26 11.16
C ASP A 398 -65.00 -17.36 12.08
N PHE A 399 -65.14 -16.06 11.77
CA PHE A 399 -66.01 -15.16 12.53
C PHE A 399 -67.49 -15.45 12.28
N ILE A 400 -67.88 -15.68 11.03
CA ILE A 400 -69.27 -15.99 10.69
C ILE A 400 -69.70 -17.35 11.25
N ALA A 401 -68.75 -18.29 11.38
CA ALA A 401 -68.96 -19.61 11.97
C ALA A 401 -68.91 -19.65 13.51
N THR A 402 -68.86 -18.52 14.21
CA THR A 402 -68.88 -18.51 15.69
C THR A 402 -70.23 -18.90 16.27
N GLU A 403 -70.23 -19.51 17.46
CA GLU A 403 -71.45 -19.85 18.22
C GLU A 403 -72.36 -18.63 18.47
N GLU A 404 -71.79 -17.42 18.54
CA GLU A 404 -72.53 -16.18 18.77
C GLU A 404 -73.44 -15.81 17.58
N VAL A 405 -72.94 -15.95 16.34
CA VAL A 405 -73.73 -15.69 15.13
C VAL A 405 -74.81 -16.76 14.94
N GLN A 406 -74.47 -18.03 15.21
CA GLN A 406 -75.45 -19.11 15.22
C GLN A 406 -76.54 -18.87 16.29
N GLY A 407 -76.15 -18.46 17.50
CA GLY A 407 -77.07 -18.14 18.58
C GLY A 407 -78.01 -16.97 18.25
N PHE A 408 -77.49 -15.94 17.57
CA PHE A 408 -78.30 -14.83 17.07
C PHE A 408 -79.32 -15.29 16.01
N LEU A 409 -78.89 -16.06 15.00
CA LEU A 409 -79.78 -16.57 13.96
C LEU A 409 -80.87 -17.45 14.56
N LYS A 410 -80.53 -18.32 15.50
CA LYS A 410 -81.49 -19.16 16.20
C LYS A 410 -82.53 -18.34 16.97
N ALA A 411 -82.08 -17.37 17.78
CA ALA A 411 -82.99 -16.49 18.52
C ALA A 411 -83.91 -15.69 17.59
N TYR A 412 -83.38 -15.24 16.44
CA TYR A 412 -84.17 -14.52 15.45
C TYR A 412 -85.19 -15.44 14.75
N ALA A 413 -84.79 -16.64 14.32
CA ALA A 413 -85.69 -17.63 13.70
C ALA A 413 -86.82 -18.06 14.67
N GLU A 414 -86.49 -18.31 15.94
CA GLU A 414 -87.48 -18.65 16.97
C GLU A 414 -88.48 -17.50 17.21
N ASN A 415 -88.01 -16.25 17.25
CA ASN A 415 -88.88 -15.10 17.51
C ASN A 415 -89.73 -14.70 16.29
N SER A 416 -89.15 -14.78 15.09
CA SER A 416 -89.83 -14.40 13.84
C SER A 416 -90.70 -15.53 13.26
N GLN A 417 -90.51 -16.77 13.72
CA GLN A 417 -91.12 -17.97 13.14
C GLN A 417 -90.82 -18.09 11.63
N LEU A 418 -89.59 -17.75 11.24
CA LEU A 418 -89.05 -17.84 9.88
C LEU A 418 -87.86 -18.79 9.86
N TYR A 419 -87.52 -19.25 8.67
CA TYR A 419 -86.35 -20.09 8.44
C TYR A 419 -85.18 -19.22 8.01
N ALA A 420 -84.02 -19.37 8.64
CA ALA A 420 -82.86 -18.51 8.43
C ALA A 420 -81.57 -19.32 8.23
N VAL A 421 -80.71 -18.88 7.31
CA VAL A 421 -79.36 -19.42 7.13
C VAL A 421 -78.44 -18.34 6.56
N LEU A 422 -77.16 -18.33 6.95
CA LEU A 422 -76.14 -17.55 6.29
C LEU A 422 -75.42 -18.38 5.22
N ILE A 423 -75.29 -17.81 4.03
CA ILE A 423 -74.52 -18.36 2.92
C ILE A 423 -73.45 -17.36 2.47
N ASP A 424 -72.37 -17.84 1.86
CA ASP A 424 -71.41 -16.98 1.16
C ASP A 424 -71.92 -16.58 -0.24
N THR A 425 -71.16 -15.74 -0.93
CA THR A 425 -71.42 -15.32 -2.32
C THR A 425 -71.31 -16.45 -3.35
N HIS A 426 -70.77 -17.61 -2.95
CA HIS A 426 -70.67 -18.83 -3.76
C HIS A 426 -71.75 -19.88 -3.42
N LEU A 427 -72.75 -19.51 -2.61
CA LEU A 427 -73.85 -20.37 -2.14
C LEU A 427 -73.42 -21.51 -1.20
N LYS A 428 -72.25 -21.41 -0.59
CA LYS A 428 -71.81 -22.33 0.47
C LYS A 428 -72.46 -21.90 1.79
N GLN A 429 -73.02 -22.86 2.52
CA GLN A 429 -73.59 -22.62 3.84
C GLN A 429 -72.48 -22.31 4.85
N LEU A 430 -72.64 -21.21 5.58
CA LEU A 430 -71.72 -20.77 6.64
C LEU A 430 -72.25 -21.11 8.04
N THR A 431 -73.57 -21.23 8.20
CA THR A 431 -74.25 -21.55 9.46
C THR A 431 -75.22 -22.72 9.28
N VAL A 432 -75.62 -23.36 10.37
CA VAL A 432 -76.65 -24.41 10.32
C VAL A 432 -78.03 -23.75 10.08
N PRO A 433 -78.88 -24.26 9.17
CA PRO A 433 -80.24 -23.76 8.97
C PRO A 433 -81.10 -23.82 10.25
N GLU A 434 -81.67 -22.69 10.65
CA GLU A 434 -82.50 -22.54 11.85
C GLU A 434 -83.95 -22.20 11.48
N GLY A 435 -84.93 -22.72 12.22
CA GLY A 435 -86.36 -22.43 12.00
C GLY A 435 -87.31 -23.40 12.70
N PRO A 436 -88.64 -23.18 12.61
CA PRO A 436 -89.64 -24.07 13.18
C PRO A 436 -89.53 -25.50 12.61
N MET A 437 -89.84 -26.54 13.41
CA MET A 437 -89.70 -27.94 12.94
C MET A 437 -90.63 -28.32 11.77
N ILE A 438 -91.68 -27.54 11.51
CA ILE A 438 -92.78 -27.91 10.60
C ILE A 438 -92.31 -28.04 9.14
N HIS A 439 -91.53 -27.08 8.63
CA HIS A 439 -91.02 -27.06 7.25
C HIS A 439 -89.49 -27.05 7.19
N LEU A 440 -88.79 -27.44 8.26
CA LEU A 440 -87.33 -27.43 8.29
C LEU A 440 -86.73 -28.34 7.20
N GLY A 441 -87.35 -29.50 6.95
CA GLY A 441 -86.96 -30.40 5.86
C GLY A 441 -87.10 -29.76 4.47
N GLU A 442 -88.20 -29.04 4.21
CA GLU A 442 -88.39 -28.29 2.95
C GLU A 442 -87.36 -27.17 2.78
N PHE A 443 -86.87 -26.59 3.89
CA PHE A 443 -85.82 -25.58 3.87
C PHE A 443 -84.44 -26.15 3.55
N TYR A 444 -84.09 -27.33 4.09
CA TYR A 444 -82.88 -28.05 3.68
C TYR A 444 -82.93 -28.41 2.19
N ASP A 445 -84.08 -28.90 1.72
CA ASP A 445 -84.27 -29.21 0.30
C ASP A 445 -84.10 -27.96 -0.60
N LEU A 446 -84.54 -26.79 -0.15
CA LEU A 446 -84.37 -25.53 -0.90
C LEU A 446 -82.89 -25.16 -1.08
N LEU A 447 -82.04 -25.44 -0.08
CA LEU A 447 -80.62 -25.10 -0.09
C LEU A 447 -79.77 -26.11 -0.88
N GLU A 448 -80.14 -27.39 -0.86
CA GLU A 448 -79.35 -28.47 -1.48
C GLU A 448 -79.83 -28.86 -2.89
N ASN A 449 -81.12 -28.68 -3.19
CA ASN A 449 -81.70 -29.16 -4.45
C ASN A 449 -81.27 -28.26 -5.62
N PRO A 450 -80.66 -28.84 -6.69
CA PRO A 450 -80.21 -28.09 -7.87
C PRO A 450 -81.30 -27.26 -8.55
N LYS A 451 -82.59 -27.64 -8.42
CA LYS A 451 -83.73 -26.92 -8.99
C LYS A 451 -83.82 -25.47 -8.49
N TYR A 452 -83.41 -25.20 -7.24
CA TYR A 452 -83.54 -23.88 -6.62
C TYR A 452 -82.24 -23.06 -6.66
N ARG A 453 -81.14 -23.64 -7.15
CA ARG A 453 -79.82 -22.98 -7.17
C ARG A 453 -79.80 -21.69 -8.00
N GLU A 454 -80.50 -21.67 -9.12
CA GLU A 454 -80.62 -20.47 -9.96
C GLU A 454 -81.37 -19.34 -9.25
N LYS A 455 -82.41 -19.67 -8.46
CA LYS A 455 -83.12 -18.67 -7.64
C LYS A 455 -82.28 -18.14 -6.47
N LEU A 456 -81.47 -18.99 -5.86
CA LEU A 456 -80.51 -18.56 -4.83
C LEU A 456 -79.44 -17.63 -5.42
N ARG A 457 -78.93 -17.93 -6.64
CA ARG A 457 -78.03 -17.01 -7.36
C ARG A 457 -78.71 -15.69 -7.65
N GLU A 458 -79.92 -15.71 -8.18
CA GLU A 458 -80.72 -14.52 -8.45
C GLU A 458 -80.89 -13.67 -7.18
N ALA A 459 -81.18 -14.29 -6.03
CA ALA A 459 -81.25 -13.61 -4.74
C ALA A 459 -79.93 -12.92 -4.37
N VAL A 460 -78.80 -13.61 -4.47
CA VAL A 460 -77.47 -13.04 -4.17
C VAL A 460 -77.15 -11.89 -5.12
N THR A 461 -77.32 -12.06 -6.43
CA THR A 461 -77.03 -11.04 -7.45
C THR A 461 -77.90 -9.79 -7.29
N LEU A 462 -79.21 -9.94 -7.06
CA LEU A 462 -80.10 -8.80 -6.80
C LEU A 462 -79.74 -8.04 -5.53
N THR A 463 -79.24 -8.77 -4.53
CA THR A 463 -78.79 -8.17 -3.28
C THR A 463 -77.46 -7.41 -3.47
N GLU A 464 -76.55 -7.94 -4.30
CA GLU A 464 -75.31 -7.28 -4.74
C GLU A 464 -75.56 -5.99 -5.52
N GLU A 465 -76.49 -6.01 -6.48
CA GLU A 465 -76.85 -4.83 -7.28
C GLU A 465 -77.49 -3.73 -6.43
N LYS A 466 -78.34 -4.09 -5.46
CA LYS A 466 -79.12 -3.13 -4.66
C LYS A 466 -78.42 -2.69 -3.38
N GLN A 467 -77.40 -3.41 -2.92
CA GLN A 467 -76.75 -3.21 -1.62
C GLN A 467 -77.77 -3.14 -0.45
N ARG A 468 -78.89 -3.85 -0.58
CA ARG A 468 -80.02 -3.87 0.36
C ARG A 468 -80.78 -5.17 0.21
N PHE A 469 -81.54 -5.55 1.24
CA PHE A 469 -82.39 -6.74 1.20
C PHE A 469 -83.32 -6.80 -0.04
N CYS A 470 -83.58 -8.01 -0.51
CA CYS A 470 -84.58 -8.30 -1.53
C CYS A 470 -85.52 -9.43 -1.09
N ILE A 471 -86.72 -9.48 -1.68
CA ILE A 471 -87.69 -10.56 -1.49
C ILE A 471 -88.04 -11.12 -2.86
N LEU A 472 -88.03 -12.45 -2.98
CA LEU A 472 -88.30 -13.21 -4.19
C LEU A 472 -89.35 -14.28 -3.93
N GLN A 473 -90.08 -14.67 -4.97
CA GLN A 473 -91.00 -15.81 -4.91
C GLN A 473 -90.23 -17.10 -5.16
N THR A 474 -90.42 -18.11 -4.30
CA THR A 474 -89.74 -19.41 -4.46
C THR A 474 -90.23 -20.17 -5.70
N GLU A 475 -91.46 -19.94 -6.15
CA GLU A 475 -92.03 -20.44 -7.42
C GLU A 475 -92.91 -19.33 -8.05
N GLU A 476 -92.88 -19.17 -9.38
CA GLU A 476 -93.66 -18.12 -10.06
C GLU A 476 -95.16 -18.30 -9.80
N GLY A 477 -95.82 -17.28 -9.25
CA GLY A 477 -97.26 -17.29 -8.96
C GLY A 477 -97.65 -17.89 -7.60
N ASN A 478 -96.69 -18.37 -6.81
CA ASN A 478 -96.91 -18.81 -5.44
C ASN A 478 -96.52 -17.68 -4.46
N PHE A 479 -97.53 -16.94 -3.99
CA PHE A 479 -97.32 -15.82 -3.06
C PHE A 479 -97.14 -16.27 -1.61
N ASP A 480 -97.51 -17.51 -1.31
CA ASP A 480 -97.50 -18.08 0.04
C ASP A 480 -96.10 -18.60 0.43
N LYS A 481 -95.17 -18.69 -0.54
CA LYS A 481 -93.78 -19.08 -0.30
C LYS A 481 -92.81 -18.04 -0.86
N GLN A 482 -92.02 -17.44 0.02
CA GLN A 482 -91.11 -16.35 -0.35
C GLN A 482 -89.74 -16.49 0.31
N LEU A 483 -88.74 -16.03 -0.43
CA LEU A 483 -87.34 -16.01 -0.04
C LEU A 483 -86.90 -14.55 0.11
N GLY A 484 -86.60 -14.14 1.33
CA GLY A 484 -85.87 -12.92 1.62
C GLY A 484 -84.35 -13.17 1.57
N ALA A 485 -83.60 -12.21 1.06
CA ALA A 485 -82.14 -12.21 1.13
C ALA A 485 -81.69 -10.87 1.71
N VAL A 486 -80.84 -10.91 2.72
CA VAL A 486 -80.32 -9.73 3.43
C VAL A 486 -78.79 -9.76 3.32
N PRO A 487 -78.15 -8.73 2.72
CA PRO A 487 -76.71 -8.72 2.55
C PRO A 487 -76.01 -8.38 3.87
N LEU A 488 -74.91 -9.09 4.10
CA LEU A 488 -73.95 -8.75 5.13
C LEU A 488 -72.81 -7.97 4.46
N VAL A 489 -72.86 -6.64 4.60
CA VAL A 489 -71.90 -5.71 3.98
C VAL A 489 -70.83 -5.31 4.99
N ILE A 490 -69.56 -5.46 4.62
CA ILE A 490 -68.42 -4.96 5.39
C ILE A 490 -67.60 -4.04 4.49
N HIS A 491 -67.42 -2.78 4.91
CA HIS A 491 -66.68 -1.75 4.15
C HIS A 491 -67.11 -1.56 2.67
N GLY A 492 -68.36 -1.90 2.32
CA GLY A 492 -68.91 -1.76 0.97
C GLY A 492 -68.89 -3.02 0.12
N ASP A 493 -68.28 -4.11 0.62
CA ASP A 493 -68.28 -5.42 -0.04
C ASP A 493 -69.26 -6.37 0.66
N ILE A 494 -70.03 -7.14 -0.11
CA ILE A 494 -70.92 -8.18 0.43
C ILE A 494 -70.09 -9.43 0.69
N VAL A 495 -70.07 -9.83 1.95
CA VAL A 495 -69.26 -10.97 2.42
C VAL A 495 -70.10 -12.23 2.53
N ALA A 496 -71.37 -12.07 2.92
CA ALA A 496 -72.33 -13.16 3.06
C ALA A 496 -73.75 -12.64 2.84
N VAL A 497 -74.69 -13.55 2.64
CA VAL A 497 -76.11 -13.25 2.49
C VAL A 497 -76.89 -14.10 3.48
N CYS A 498 -77.69 -13.44 4.33
CA CYS A 498 -78.65 -14.12 5.20
C CYS A 498 -79.92 -14.38 4.40
N LEU A 499 -80.22 -15.65 4.16
CA LEU A 499 -81.45 -16.08 3.52
C LEU A 499 -82.53 -16.30 4.58
N LEU A 500 -83.71 -15.76 4.32
CA LEU A 500 -84.93 -15.98 5.09
C LEU A 500 -85.96 -16.67 4.20
N CYS A 501 -86.58 -17.75 4.66
CA CYS A 501 -87.65 -18.41 3.92
C CYS A 501 -88.96 -18.41 4.72
N ALA A 502 -90.06 -18.13 4.02
CA ALA A 502 -91.43 -18.24 4.51
C ALA A 502 -92.18 -19.27 3.65
N PHE A 503 -92.98 -20.15 4.28
CA PHE A 503 -93.66 -21.27 3.61
C PHE A 503 -95.20 -21.18 3.63
N ASP A 504 -95.77 -20.19 4.32
CA ASP A 504 -97.21 -19.91 4.39
C ASP A 504 -97.49 -18.40 4.40
N GLU A 505 -98.74 -18.01 4.14
CA GLU A 505 -99.18 -16.61 4.05
C GLU A 505 -98.88 -15.80 5.33
N GLU A 506 -99.00 -16.43 6.51
CA GLU A 506 -98.75 -15.78 7.79
C GLU A 506 -97.25 -15.52 7.99
N ALA A 507 -96.40 -16.47 7.60
CA ALA A 507 -94.95 -16.35 7.58
C ALA A 507 -94.48 -15.30 6.56
N VAL A 508 -95.12 -15.20 5.40
CA VAL A 508 -94.82 -14.16 4.41
C VAL A 508 -95.10 -12.76 4.97
N ALA A 509 -96.20 -12.58 5.71
CA ALA A 509 -96.47 -11.32 6.40
C ALA A 509 -95.40 -11.01 7.47
N ARG A 510 -94.95 -12.01 8.23
CA ARG A 510 -93.85 -11.87 9.21
C ARG A 510 -92.53 -11.51 8.54
N LEU A 511 -92.21 -12.10 7.38
CA LEU A 511 -91.01 -11.80 6.59
C LEU A 511 -90.96 -10.31 6.20
N HIS A 512 -92.03 -9.80 5.59
CA HIS A 512 -92.09 -8.39 5.17
C HIS A 512 -91.97 -7.42 6.34
N ASN A 513 -92.56 -7.75 7.49
CA ASN A 513 -92.52 -6.89 8.68
C ASN A 513 -91.16 -6.89 9.39
N SER A 514 -90.36 -7.94 9.23
CA SER A 514 -89.15 -8.16 10.04
C SER A 514 -87.83 -8.04 9.26
N ILE A 515 -87.84 -8.15 7.92
CA ILE A 515 -86.62 -8.17 7.10
C ILE A 515 -85.81 -6.87 7.17
N GLU A 516 -86.47 -5.71 7.22
CA GLU A 516 -85.78 -4.42 7.36
C GLU A 516 -85.18 -4.24 8.77
N SER A 517 -85.83 -4.81 9.79
CA SER A 517 -85.29 -4.84 11.15
C SER A 517 -84.07 -5.77 11.24
N LEU A 518 -84.09 -6.91 10.52
CA LEU A 518 -82.94 -7.80 10.43
C LEU A 518 -81.76 -7.15 9.72
N GLN A 519 -81.98 -6.44 8.60
CA GLN A 519 -80.95 -5.65 7.91
C GLN A 519 -80.22 -4.72 8.89
N LYS A 520 -80.96 -3.96 9.70
CA LYS A 520 -80.38 -3.04 10.69
C LYS A 520 -79.64 -3.77 11.81
N LEU A 521 -80.15 -4.91 12.28
CA LEU A 521 -79.49 -5.70 13.32
C LEU A 521 -78.19 -6.31 12.79
N ILE A 522 -78.20 -6.86 11.57
CA ILE A 522 -77.01 -7.40 10.91
C ILE A 522 -75.96 -6.30 10.74
N GLU A 523 -76.35 -5.09 10.32
CA GLU A 523 -75.46 -3.91 10.22
C GLU A 523 -74.85 -3.53 11.58
N ILE A 524 -75.62 -3.58 12.68
CA ILE A 524 -75.10 -3.30 14.03
C ILE A 524 -74.13 -4.39 14.50
N ILE A 525 -74.44 -5.66 14.25
CA ILE A 525 -73.59 -6.80 14.65
C ILE A 525 -72.29 -6.80 13.84
N THR A 526 -72.36 -6.57 12.53
CA THR A 526 -71.15 -6.41 11.69
C THR A 526 -70.33 -5.20 12.12
N LYS A 527 -70.97 -4.08 12.43
CA LYS A 527 -70.28 -2.88 12.90
C LYS A 527 -69.62 -3.09 14.27
N ALA A 528 -70.30 -3.76 15.21
CA ALA A 528 -69.73 -4.07 16.53
C ALA A 528 -68.59 -5.11 16.45
N GLY A 529 -68.70 -6.12 15.58
CA GLY A 529 -67.61 -7.06 15.27
C GLY A 529 -66.43 -6.40 14.55
N ALA A 530 -66.70 -5.41 13.68
CA ALA A 530 -65.69 -4.63 12.97
C ALA A 530 -65.01 -3.56 13.86
N ASP A 531 -65.73 -2.94 14.81
CA ASP A 531 -65.18 -1.93 15.71
C ASP A 531 -64.20 -2.54 16.74
N ASN A 532 -64.40 -3.79 17.15
CA ASN A 532 -63.40 -4.56 17.92
C ASN A 532 -62.13 -4.89 17.10
N LYS A 533 -62.19 -4.71 15.77
CA LYS A 533 -61.10 -4.85 14.79
C LYS A 533 -60.68 -3.52 14.15
N TYR A 534 -61.12 -2.37 14.66
CA TYR A 534 -60.57 -1.06 14.25
C TYR A 534 -59.06 -0.96 14.57
N ILE A 535 -58.58 -1.79 15.52
CA ILE A 535 -57.17 -2.05 15.82
C ILE A 535 -56.43 -2.69 14.61
N GLU A 536 -57.15 -3.33 13.69
CA GLU A 536 -56.61 -4.01 12.49
C GLU A 536 -56.73 -3.16 11.21
N MET A 537 -57.43 -2.01 11.21
CA MET A 537 -57.32 -1.02 10.11
C MET A 537 -55.91 -0.39 10.05
N ASP A 538 -55.18 -0.44 11.16
CA ASP A 538 -53.74 -0.21 11.19
C ASP A 538 -52.99 -1.22 10.32
N SER A 539 -53.54 -2.42 10.05
CA SER A 539 -52.95 -3.43 9.17
C SER A 539 -52.98 -3.06 7.68
N ARG A 540 -53.84 -2.17 7.18
CA ARG A 540 -53.77 -1.72 5.76
C ARG A 540 -52.68 -0.65 5.58
N ARG A 541 -52.50 0.24 6.57
CA ARG A 541 -51.37 1.17 6.65
C ARG A 541 -50.07 0.44 6.96
N SER A 542 -50.07 -0.50 7.90
CA SER A 542 -48.97 -1.39 8.22
C SER A 542 -48.66 -2.36 7.10
N ARG A 543 -49.59 -2.81 6.25
CA ARG A 543 -49.24 -3.64 5.06
C ARG A 543 -48.58 -2.83 3.95
N LEU A 544 -49.03 -1.59 3.72
CA LEU A 544 -48.37 -0.71 2.77
C LEU A 544 -47.02 -0.22 3.33
N ALA A 545 -46.94 -0.01 4.64
CA ALA A 545 -45.71 0.28 5.36
C ALA A 545 -44.79 -0.94 5.45
N GLU A 546 -45.28 -2.17 5.60
CA GLU A 546 -44.55 -3.44 5.65
C GLU A 546 -44.03 -3.78 4.26
N LYS A 547 -44.85 -3.64 3.21
CA LYS A 547 -44.38 -3.77 1.83
C LYS A 547 -43.35 -2.70 1.50
N THR A 548 -43.58 -1.45 1.91
CA THR A 548 -42.61 -0.36 1.74
C THR A 548 -41.33 -0.61 2.52
N MET A 549 -41.44 -1.07 3.76
CA MET A 549 -40.33 -1.36 4.66
C MET A 549 -39.58 -2.59 4.21
N SER A 550 -40.26 -3.59 3.63
CA SER A 550 -39.67 -4.77 2.99
C SER A 550 -38.89 -4.39 1.74
N GLU A 551 -39.46 -3.59 0.83
CA GLU A 551 -38.74 -3.03 -0.34
C GLU A 551 -37.51 -2.20 0.08
N GLU A 552 -37.61 -1.44 1.17
CA GLU A 552 -36.53 -0.62 1.72
C GLU A 552 -35.44 -1.46 2.41
N LEU A 553 -35.86 -2.48 3.19
CA LEU A 553 -34.98 -3.48 3.82
C LEU A 553 -34.22 -4.27 2.75
N GLU A 554 -34.89 -4.73 1.70
CA GLU A 554 -34.29 -5.45 0.57
C GLU A 554 -33.26 -4.57 -0.16
N GLY A 555 -33.58 -3.29 -0.40
CA GLY A 555 -32.64 -2.32 -0.94
C GLY A 555 -31.40 -2.14 -0.06
N GLN A 556 -31.59 -1.90 1.24
CA GLN A 556 -30.46 -1.78 2.19
C GLN A 556 -29.62 -3.06 2.25
N LEU A 557 -30.24 -4.23 2.09
CA LEU A 557 -29.54 -5.51 2.08
C LEU A 557 -28.65 -5.69 0.86
N ILE A 558 -29.14 -5.33 -0.34
CA ILE A 558 -28.38 -5.37 -1.58
C ILE A 558 -27.12 -4.50 -1.44
N LEU A 559 -27.29 -3.28 -0.90
CA LEU A 559 -26.19 -2.34 -0.68
C LEU A 559 -25.22 -2.83 0.41
N ALA A 560 -25.72 -3.39 1.52
CA ALA A 560 -24.88 -3.94 2.59
C ALA A 560 -24.06 -5.15 2.11
N ARG A 561 -24.67 -6.06 1.35
CA ARG A 561 -23.98 -7.20 0.72
C ARG A 561 -22.92 -6.74 -0.26
N ALA A 562 -23.27 -5.79 -1.13
CA ALA A 562 -22.33 -5.20 -2.06
C ALA A 562 -21.15 -4.53 -1.33
N PHE A 563 -21.41 -3.85 -0.22
CA PHE A 563 -20.37 -3.25 0.62
C PHE A 563 -19.47 -4.32 1.27
N ALA A 564 -20.05 -5.45 1.71
CA ALA A 564 -19.27 -6.56 2.26
C ALA A 564 -18.37 -7.24 1.20
N HIS A 565 -18.86 -7.37 -0.04
CA HIS A 565 -18.16 -8.00 -1.16
C HIS A 565 -17.25 -7.04 -1.94
N MET A 566 -17.33 -5.73 -1.67
CA MET A 566 -16.43 -4.70 -2.21
C MET A 566 -14.94 -5.09 -2.10
N ARG A 567 -14.57 -5.96 -1.15
CA ARG A 567 -13.18 -6.38 -0.92
C ARG A 567 -12.60 -7.40 -1.89
N SER A 568 -13.39 -8.30 -2.46
CA SER A 568 -12.90 -9.42 -3.27
C SER A 568 -12.70 -9.04 -4.74
N ASP A 569 -13.76 -8.60 -5.41
CA ASP A 569 -13.77 -8.32 -6.86
C ASP A 569 -14.72 -7.14 -7.16
N GLY A 570 -14.12 -5.97 -7.44
CA GLY A 570 -14.87 -4.73 -7.63
C GLY A 570 -15.79 -4.75 -8.85
N ASP A 571 -15.37 -5.36 -9.95
CA ASP A 571 -16.14 -5.35 -11.20
C ASP A 571 -17.33 -6.31 -11.12
N ALA A 572 -17.13 -7.50 -10.55
CA ALA A 572 -18.21 -8.44 -10.27
C ALA A 572 -19.24 -7.85 -9.29
N THR A 573 -18.77 -7.14 -8.26
CA THR A 573 -19.65 -6.47 -7.29
C THR A 573 -20.47 -5.35 -7.94
N ILE A 574 -19.86 -4.52 -8.80
CA ILE A 574 -20.58 -3.49 -9.56
C ILE A 574 -21.67 -4.12 -10.43
N GLN A 575 -21.36 -5.22 -11.11
CA GLN A 575 -22.32 -5.93 -11.97
C GLN A 575 -23.50 -6.50 -11.17
N GLU A 576 -23.25 -7.08 -10.00
CA GLU A 576 -24.29 -7.60 -9.12
C GLU A 576 -25.20 -6.47 -8.58
N ILE A 577 -24.61 -5.35 -8.15
CA ILE A 577 -25.36 -4.17 -7.68
C ILE A 577 -26.34 -3.71 -8.74
N ILE A 578 -25.87 -3.49 -9.97
CA ILE A 578 -26.74 -2.93 -11.03
C ILE A 578 -27.83 -3.91 -11.45
N GLU A 579 -27.56 -5.22 -11.43
CA GLU A 579 -28.56 -6.23 -11.76
C GLU A 579 -29.68 -6.27 -10.70
N GLN A 580 -29.32 -6.37 -9.42
CA GLN A 580 -30.30 -6.45 -8.33
C GLN A 580 -31.07 -5.14 -8.17
N SER A 581 -30.37 -4.01 -8.26
CA SER A 581 -30.97 -2.67 -8.20
C SER A 581 -31.97 -2.44 -9.34
N CYS A 582 -31.67 -2.93 -10.55
CA CYS A 582 -32.57 -2.80 -11.69
C CYS A 582 -33.89 -3.57 -11.48
N LYS A 583 -33.81 -4.76 -10.87
CA LYS A 583 -34.98 -5.59 -10.53
C LYS A 583 -35.82 -4.92 -9.43
N LEU A 584 -35.19 -4.46 -8.35
CA LEU A 584 -35.86 -3.79 -7.22
C LEU A 584 -36.56 -2.49 -7.65
N LEU A 585 -35.89 -1.66 -8.45
CA LEU A 585 -36.44 -0.39 -8.93
C LEU A 585 -37.48 -0.59 -10.04
N HIS A 586 -37.58 -1.80 -10.60
CA HIS A 586 -38.42 -2.14 -11.77
C HIS A 586 -38.19 -1.16 -12.94
N ILE A 587 -36.92 -0.93 -13.26
CA ILE A 587 -36.49 -0.12 -14.41
C ILE A 587 -35.91 -1.02 -15.51
N SER A 588 -35.77 -0.49 -16.72
CA SER A 588 -35.38 -1.32 -17.88
C SER A 588 -33.87 -1.51 -17.99
N SER A 589 -33.06 -0.55 -17.54
CA SER A 589 -31.60 -0.68 -17.60
C SER A 589 -30.88 0.28 -16.66
N ILE A 590 -29.74 -0.17 -16.16
CA ILE A 590 -28.73 0.65 -15.47
C ILE A 590 -27.41 0.51 -16.22
N VAL A 591 -26.76 1.63 -16.54
CA VAL A 591 -25.50 1.65 -17.32
C VAL A 591 -24.52 2.62 -16.68
N ILE A 592 -23.27 2.20 -16.54
CA ILE A 592 -22.21 2.98 -15.89
C ILE A 592 -21.14 3.35 -16.91
N TYR A 593 -20.92 4.65 -17.04
CA TYR A 593 -19.89 5.23 -17.89
C TYR A 593 -18.84 5.95 -17.05
N THR A 594 -17.56 5.72 -17.31
CA THR A 594 -16.43 6.39 -16.65
C THR A 594 -15.46 6.99 -17.66
N GLY A 595 -14.79 8.06 -17.27
CA GLY A 595 -13.78 8.73 -18.09
C GLY A 595 -13.31 10.02 -17.44
N ASP A 596 -12.09 10.42 -17.78
CA ASP A 596 -11.52 11.70 -17.33
C ASP A 596 -12.33 12.86 -17.92
N ARG A 597 -12.49 13.95 -17.17
CA ARG A 597 -13.14 15.20 -17.60
C ARG A 597 -12.66 15.69 -18.98
N MET A 598 -11.40 15.45 -19.31
CA MET A 598 -10.79 15.86 -20.59
C MET A 598 -11.08 14.91 -21.76
N GLN A 599 -11.60 13.70 -21.52
CA GLN A 599 -11.89 12.73 -22.58
C GLN A 599 -13.09 13.14 -23.43
N GLU A 600 -12.99 12.87 -24.74
CA GLU A 600 -14.07 13.14 -25.70
C GLU A 600 -15.22 12.13 -25.61
N ALA A 601 -14.97 10.93 -25.09
CA ALA A 601 -15.98 9.89 -24.85
C ALA A 601 -15.69 9.11 -23.57
N TYR A 602 -16.74 8.78 -22.83
CA TYR A 602 -16.64 7.93 -21.64
C TYR A 602 -16.81 6.47 -21.99
N THR A 603 -16.11 5.61 -21.27
CA THR A 603 -16.10 4.16 -21.44
C THR A 603 -17.20 3.51 -20.59
N CYS A 604 -17.98 2.61 -21.17
CA CYS A 604 -18.95 1.80 -20.45
C CYS A 604 -18.21 0.70 -19.68
N ILE A 605 -18.29 0.72 -18.36
CA ILE A 605 -17.61 -0.28 -17.51
C ILE A 605 -18.55 -1.38 -17.03
N ALA A 606 -19.84 -1.09 -16.91
CA ALA A 606 -20.84 -2.07 -16.51
C ALA A 606 -22.22 -1.69 -17.05
N LYS A 607 -22.99 -2.69 -17.45
CA LYS A 607 -24.36 -2.51 -17.95
C LYS A 607 -25.25 -3.69 -17.61
N TYR A 608 -26.47 -3.38 -17.22
CA TYR A 608 -27.54 -4.35 -17.06
C TYR A 608 -28.80 -3.87 -17.76
N THR A 609 -29.50 -4.78 -18.41
CA THR A 609 -30.72 -4.49 -19.16
C THR A 609 -31.71 -5.63 -18.96
N ALA A 610 -32.93 -5.29 -18.56
CA ALA A 610 -34.00 -6.25 -18.32
C ALA A 610 -34.44 -6.95 -19.62
N GLU A 611 -34.98 -8.16 -19.50
CA GLU A 611 -35.40 -8.96 -20.66
C GLU A 611 -36.50 -8.30 -21.50
N ASP A 612 -37.32 -7.45 -20.89
CA ASP A 612 -38.41 -6.73 -21.55
C ASP A 612 -38.00 -5.36 -22.12
N ALA A 613 -36.71 -4.99 -22.00
CA ALA A 613 -36.22 -3.72 -22.51
C ALA A 613 -36.16 -3.70 -24.06
N LEU A 614 -36.71 -2.64 -24.65
CA LEU A 614 -36.74 -2.40 -26.10
C LEU A 614 -35.36 -2.09 -26.70
N PHE A 615 -34.46 -1.49 -25.91
CA PHE A 615 -33.12 -1.12 -26.33
C PHE A 615 -32.08 -1.77 -25.42
N ARG A 616 -31.14 -2.50 -26.02
CA ARG A 616 -30.10 -3.26 -25.30
C ARG A 616 -28.67 -2.90 -25.70
N ASP A 617 -28.51 -2.16 -26.79
CA ASP A 617 -27.20 -1.91 -27.40
C ASP A 617 -26.60 -0.58 -26.93
N TYR A 618 -26.02 -0.59 -25.73
CA TYR A 618 -25.30 0.55 -25.18
C TYR A 618 -23.85 0.56 -25.67
N PRO A 619 -23.39 1.66 -26.31
CA PRO A 619 -22.05 1.73 -26.87
C PRO A 619 -21.00 1.74 -25.76
N ASP A 620 -19.90 1.03 -25.98
CA ASP A 620 -18.79 0.95 -25.03
C ASP A 620 -18.05 2.27 -24.89
N GLN A 621 -18.15 3.18 -25.88
CA GLN A 621 -17.65 4.55 -25.79
C GLN A 621 -18.77 5.53 -26.15
N SER A 622 -19.11 6.43 -25.22
CA SER A 622 -20.22 7.38 -25.37
C SER A 622 -19.75 8.82 -25.23
N TRP A 623 -19.60 9.50 -26.36
CA TRP A 623 -19.30 10.94 -26.42
C TRP A 623 -20.41 11.79 -25.80
N ARG A 624 -21.67 11.35 -25.93
CA ARG A 624 -22.82 12.08 -25.41
C ARG A 624 -22.85 12.09 -23.87
N MET A 625 -22.38 11.02 -23.23
CA MET A 625 -22.22 10.99 -21.77
C MET A 625 -21.17 12.01 -21.33
N ALA A 626 -19.99 11.98 -21.98
CA ALA A 626 -18.91 12.92 -21.69
C ALA A 626 -19.34 14.38 -21.87
N GLU A 627 -20.08 14.68 -22.96
CA GLU A 627 -20.61 16.02 -23.22
C GLU A 627 -21.58 16.49 -22.13
N LEU A 628 -22.51 15.64 -21.70
CA LEU A 628 -23.50 15.97 -20.67
C LEU A 628 -22.85 16.22 -19.31
N CYS A 629 -21.93 15.35 -18.89
CA CYS A 629 -21.17 15.53 -17.65
C CYS A 629 -20.32 16.81 -17.65
N ARG A 630 -19.79 17.21 -18.81
CA ARG A 630 -18.95 18.42 -18.95
C ARG A 630 -19.75 19.71 -18.94
N LYS A 631 -20.93 19.73 -19.57
CA LYS A 631 -21.74 20.95 -19.77
C LYS A 631 -22.75 21.22 -18.66
N ASN A 632 -23.12 20.21 -17.87
CA ASN A 632 -24.16 20.33 -16.85
C ASN A 632 -23.55 20.53 -15.46
N GLU A 633 -23.79 21.70 -14.84
CA GLU A 633 -23.27 22.03 -13.50
C GLU A 633 -23.80 21.11 -12.40
N VAL A 634 -25.01 20.56 -12.51
CA VAL A 634 -25.58 19.66 -11.50
C VAL A 634 -24.83 18.32 -11.50
N LEU A 635 -24.60 17.75 -12.69
CA LEU A 635 -23.78 16.54 -12.82
C LEU A 635 -22.33 16.80 -12.40
N ALA A 636 -21.83 18.01 -12.61
CA ALA A 636 -20.47 18.39 -12.26
C ALA A 636 -20.17 18.38 -10.75
N HIS A 637 -21.22 18.46 -9.92
CA HIS A 637 -21.12 18.41 -8.46
C HIS A 637 -21.69 17.09 -7.89
N GLY A 638 -21.73 16.02 -8.69
CA GLY A 638 -22.25 14.72 -8.26
C GLY A 638 -23.76 14.69 -8.05
N GLY A 639 -24.50 15.65 -8.60
CA GLY A 639 -25.97 15.64 -8.59
C GLY A 639 -26.56 14.74 -9.69
N TYR A 640 -27.88 14.79 -9.82
CA TYR A 640 -28.61 14.06 -10.85
C TYR A 640 -29.52 14.96 -11.69
N ILE A 641 -29.74 14.56 -12.93
CA ILE A 641 -30.75 15.14 -13.82
C ILE A 641 -31.78 14.08 -14.20
N SER A 642 -33.03 14.50 -14.37
CA SER A 642 -34.13 13.61 -14.74
C SER A 642 -34.95 14.22 -15.86
N SER A 643 -35.37 13.36 -16.79
CA SER A 643 -36.29 13.68 -17.90
C SER A 643 -37.66 14.18 -17.45
N LEU A 644 -38.04 13.89 -16.20
CA LEU A 644 -39.30 14.33 -15.60
C LEU A 644 -39.22 15.78 -15.09
N ASN A 645 -38.02 16.37 -15.02
CA ASN A 645 -37.84 17.79 -14.72
C ASN A 645 -37.83 18.57 -16.05
N PRO A 646 -38.79 19.48 -16.30
CA PRO A 646 -38.89 20.23 -17.55
C PRO A 646 -37.62 21.01 -17.92
N ALA A 647 -36.85 21.47 -16.93
CA ALA A 647 -35.60 22.19 -17.15
C ALA A 647 -34.49 21.31 -17.75
N ASN A 648 -34.53 20.00 -17.48
CA ASN A 648 -33.48 19.04 -17.86
C ASN A 648 -33.93 18.08 -18.97
N ALA A 649 -35.23 18.00 -19.27
CA ALA A 649 -35.81 17.10 -20.26
C ALA A 649 -35.17 17.23 -21.64
N ALA A 650 -34.95 18.46 -22.12
CA ALA A 650 -34.33 18.73 -23.42
C ALA A 650 -32.88 18.19 -23.54
N GLN A 651 -32.16 18.06 -22.42
CA GLN A 651 -30.78 17.57 -22.42
C GLN A 651 -30.71 16.05 -22.62
N LEU A 652 -31.72 15.34 -22.08
CA LEU A 652 -31.84 13.88 -22.14
C LEU A 652 -32.66 13.38 -23.34
N GLU A 653 -33.40 14.26 -24.02
CA GLU A 653 -34.30 13.92 -25.13
C GLU A 653 -33.62 13.09 -26.23
N TYR A 654 -32.37 13.44 -26.59
CA TYR A 654 -31.59 12.68 -27.56
C TYR A 654 -31.38 11.22 -27.13
N LEU A 655 -31.01 11.00 -25.87
CA LEU A 655 -30.75 9.67 -25.34
C LEU A 655 -32.06 8.88 -25.24
N MET A 656 -33.11 9.49 -24.69
CA MET A 656 -34.43 8.87 -24.56
C MET A 656 -35.01 8.44 -25.91
N THR A 657 -34.84 9.27 -26.94
CA THR A 657 -35.28 8.94 -28.30
C THR A 657 -34.52 7.74 -28.85
N ARG A 658 -33.20 7.68 -28.61
CA ARG A 658 -32.34 6.61 -29.12
C ARG A 658 -32.54 5.29 -28.37
N THR A 659 -32.79 5.36 -27.06
CA THR A 659 -33.04 4.18 -26.19
C THR A 659 -34.52 3.81 -26.10
N GLN A 660 -35.41 4.55 -26.78
CA GLN A 660 -36.87 4.43 -26.66
C GLN A 660 -37.39 4.44 -25.21
N SER A 661 -36.68 5.15 -24.32
CA SER A 661 -37.02 5.23 -22.92
C SER A 661 -38.09 6.30 -22.69
N ARG A 662 -39.09 5.98 -21.87
CA ARG A 662 -40.14 6.94 -21.47
C ARG A 662 -39.74 7.78 -20.27
N ALA A 663 -38.84 7.27 -19.43
CA ALA A 663 -38.24 7.99 -18.32
C ALA A 663 -36.76 7.64 -18.21
N MET A 664 -35.96 8.65 -17.84
CA MET A 664 -34.51 8.56 -17.72
C MET A 664 -34.00 9.49 -16.60
N MET A 665 -33.03 9.00 -15.84
CA MET A 665 -32.26 9.73 -14.83
C MET A 665 -30.78 9.48 -15.04
N LEU A 666 -29.96 10.53 -14.93
CA LEU A 666 -28.51 10.46 -15.05
C LEU A 666 -27.91 11.06 -13.78
N HIS A 667 -27.00 10.34 -13.13
CA HIS A 667 -26.32 10.78 -11.90
C HIS A 667 -24.82 10.89 -12.16
N GLY A 668 -24.19 11.99 -11.73
CA GLY A 668 -22.74 12.17 -11.84
C GLY A 668 -21.98 11.21 -10.93
N LEU A 669 -20.87 10.64 -11.42
CA LEU A 669 -19.89 9.94 -10.60
C LEU A 669 -18.77 10.89 -10.25
N MET A 670 -18.47 11.03 -8.96
CA MET A 670 -17.40 11.87 -8.43
C MET A 670 -16.32 10.99 -7.82
N ILE A 671 -15.07 11.37 -8.04
CA ILE A 671 -13.89 10.81 -7.37
C ILE A 671 -12.98 11.98 -7.03
N ASN A 672 -12.57 12.12 -5.77
CA ASN A 672 -11.71 13.23 -5.29
C ASN A 672 -12.22 14.63 -5.74
N ASP A 673 -13.51 14.89 -5.59
CA ASP A 673 -14.18 16.14 -6.00
C ASP A 673 -14.13 16.46 -7.52
N GLU A 674 -13.74 15.51 -8.37
CA GLU A 674 -13.81 15.63 -9.83
C GLU A 674 -14.81 14.65 -10.46
N VAL A 675 -15.46 15.09 -11.55
CA VAL A 675 -16.39 14.25 -12.31
C VAL A 675 -15.62 13.17 -13.04
N TYR A 676 -15.89 11.93 -12.66
CA TYR A 676 -15.25 10.73 -13.18
C TYR A 676 -16.15 9.95 -14.14
N GLY A 677 -17.43 10.29 -14.23
CA GLY A 677 -18.37 9.52 -15.04
C GLY A 677 -19.83 9.85 -14.76
N ALA A 678 -20.71 8.94 -15.16
CA ALA A 678 -22.11 8.98 -14.79
C ALA A 678 -22.76 7.59 -14.79
N VAL A 679 -23.80 7.45 -13.97
CA VAL A 679 -24.71 6.29 -13.94
C VAL A 679 -26.04 6.69 -14.57
N LEU A 680 -26.44 5.94 -15.59
CA LEU A 680 -27.67 6.11 -16.34
C LEU A 680 -28.72 5.10 -15.87
N PHE A 681 -29.88 5.60 -15.45
CA PHE A 681 -31.06 4.81 -15.12
C PHE A 681 -32.13 5.10 -16.16
N ALA A 682 -32.62 4.06 -16.84
CA ALA A 682 -33.63 4.21 -17.88
C ALA A 682 -34.80 3.25 -17.68
N SER A 683 -36.00 3.72 -18.03
CA SER A 683 -37.24 2.94 -17.99
C SER A 683 -38.05 3.12 -19.28
N THR A 684 -38.49 2.00 -19.86
CA THR A 684 -39.45 1.93 -20.98
C THR A 684 -40.90 2.09 -20.52
N HIS A 685 -41.15 1.93 -19.21
CA HIS A 685 -42.49 1.99 -18.65
C HIS A 685 -42.88 3.44 -18.34
N PRO A 686 -44.13 3.85 -18.62
CA PRO A 686 -44.62 5.16 -18.24
C PRO A 686 -44.87 5.21 -16.72
N ARG A 687 -43.82 5.30 -15.91
CA ARG A 687 -43.95 5.64 -14.49
C ARG A 687 -44.00 7.16 -14.36
N GLN A 688 -45.05 7.66 -13.68
CA GLN A 688 -45.34 9.09 -13.52
C GLN A 688 -44.24 9.87 -12.78
N ARG A 689 -43.49 9.22 -11.87
CA ARG A 689 -42.35 9.79 -11.15
C ARG A 689 -41.58 8.71 -10.38
N MET A 690 -40.25 8.75 -10.35
CA MET A 690 -39.50 8.02 -9.30
C MET A 690 -39.81 8.67 -7.95
N ARG A 691 -40.05 7.87 -6.93
CA ARG A 691 -40.30 8.34 -5.56
C ARG A 691 -38.99 8.89 -4.98
N GLU A 692 -39.05 9.85 -4.05
CA GLU A 692 -37.84 10.41 -3.42
C GLU A 692 -36.95 9.33 -2.78
N ARG A 693 -37.56 8.30 -2.19
CA ARG A 693 -36.84 7.13 -1.65
C ARG A 693 -36.05 6.34 -2.70
N GLU A 694 -36.59 6.18 -3.91
CA GLU A 694 -35.93 5.47 -5.01
C GLU A 694 -34.74 6.28 -5.52
N ILE A 695 -34.87 7.61 -5.53
CA ILE A 695 -33.80 8.54 -5.86
C ILE A 695 -32.70 8.50 -4.78
N SER A 696 -33.07 8.42 -3.49
CA SER A 696 -32.11 8.25 -2.39
C SER A 696 -31.35 6.94 -2.55
N TYR A 697 -32.04 5.83 -2.79
CA TYR A 697 -31.41 4.54 -3.04
C TYR A 697 -30.45 4.58 -4.23
N CYS A 698 -30.83 5.23 -5.33
CA CYS A 698 -29.93 5.40 -6.48
C CYS A 698 -28.67 6.22 -6.11
N ARG A 699 -28.79 7.20 -5.21
CA ARG A 699 -27.64 7.97 -4.71
C ARG A 699 -26.73 7.10 -3.86
N ASP A 700 -27.29 6.36 -2.90
CA ASP A 700 -26.52 5.47 -2.02
C ASP A 700 -25.79 4.39 -2.84
N MET A 701 -26.46 3.84 -3.86
CA MET A 701 -25.86 2.93 -4.83
C MET A 701 -24.70 3.58 -5.60
N VAL A 702 -24.87 4.83 -6.04
CA VAL A 702 -23.81 5.59 -6.73
C VAL A 702 -22.62 5.85 -5.81
N GLU A 703 -22.83 6.21 -4.54
CA GLU A 703 -21.75 6.42 -3.55
C GLU A 703 -20.94 5.14 -3.31
N ILE A 704 -21.60 3.99 -3.21
CA ILE A 704 -20.91 2.70 -3.09
C ILE A 704 -20.08 2.41 -4.34
N ILE A 705 -20.66 2.60 -5.54
CA ILE A 705 -19.93 2.42 -6.81
C ILE A 705 -18.72 3.38 -6.89
N GLN A 706 -18.88 4.64 -6.47
CA GLN A 706 -17.77 5.59 -6.39
C GLN A 706 -16.66 5.05 -5.48
N GLY A 707 -16.99 4.57 -4.29
CA GLY A 707 -16.01 3.96 -3.38
C GLY A 707 -15.28 2.74 -3.98
N ILE A 708 -15.97 1.90 -4.77
CA ILE A 708 -15.33 0.76 -5.46
C ILE A 708 -14.33 1.28 -6.50
N LEU A 709 -14.74 2.27 -7.29
CA LEU A 709 -13.91 2.87 -8.34
C LEU A 709 -12.72 3.65 -7.77
N GLU A 710 -12.91 4.38 -6.67
CA GLU A 710 -11.84 5.06 -5.92
C GLU A 710 -10.80 4.06 -5.43
N ARG A 711 -11.23 2.94 -4.85
CA ARG A 711 -10.29 1.91 -4.41
C ARG A 711 -9.59 1.21 -5.57
N ASN A 712 -10.28 0.90 -6.67
CA ASN A 712 -9.62 0.37 -7.87
C ASN A 712 -8.53 1.35 -8.35
N ARG A 713 -8.75 2.66 -8.19
CA ARG A 713 -7.74 3.69 -8.42
C ARG A 713 -6.66 3.75 -7.34
N SER A 714 -6.96 3.51 -6.06
CA SER A 714 -5.95 3.39 -4.98
C SER A 714 -5.10 2.12 -5.11
N ARG A 715 -5.63 1.05 -5.70
CA ARG A 715 -4.85 -0.11 -6.14
C ARG A 715 -3.91 0.28 -7.31
N ASN A 716 -4.34 1.21 -8.18
CA ASN A 716 -3.43 1.91 -9.09
C ASN A 716 -2.51 2.94 -8.37
N HIS A 717 -2.81 3.38 -7.15
CA HIS A 717 -1.90 4.19 -6.34
C HIS A 717 -0.76 3.33 -5.77
N VAL A 718 -0.93 2.02 -5.59
CA VAL A 718 0.19 1.08 -5.43
C VAL A 718 1.06 1.06 -6.69
N ASN A 719 0.48 1.25 -7.89
CA ASN A 719 1.26 1.43 -9.12
C ASN A 719 1.98 2.79 -9.18
N VAL A 720 1.43 3.85 -8.57
CA VAL A 720 2.11 5.15 -8.39
C VAL A 720 3.22 5.05 -7.35
N LEU A 721 3.00 4.32 -6.25
CA LEU A 721 4.02 4.00 -5.24
C LEU A 721 5.16 3.18 -5.84
N ASN A 722 4.83 2.26 -6.76
CA ASN A 722 5.82 1.56 -7.58
C ASN A 722 6.56 2.51 -8.54
N GLN A 723 5.90 3.52 -9.10
CA GLN A 723 6.57 4.59 -9.85
C GLN A 723 7.52 5.43 -8.97
N ASP A 724 7.15 5.72 -7.73
CA ASP A 724 8.00 6.43 -6.77
C ASP A 724 9.18 5.55 -6.32
N LEU A 725 8.99 4.24 -6.17
CA LEU A 725 10.08 3.27 -5.96
C LEU A 725 11.00 3.16 -7.19
N LEU A 726 10.45 3.16 -8.40
CA LEU A 726 11.24 3.18 -9.65
C LEU A 726 12.02 4.49 -9.80
N ASN A 727 11.41 5.62 -9.43
CA ASN A 727 12.08 6.91 -9.33
C ASN A 727 13.18 6.87 -8.28
N ALA A 728 12.95 6.25 -7.11
CA ALA A 728 13.97 6.06 -6.08
C ALA A 728 15.15 5.22 -6.59
N TYR A 729 14.91 4.18 -7.40
CA TYR A 729 15.98 3.40 -8.03
C TYR A 729 16.82 4.20 -9.04
N ASN A 730 16.25 5.21 -9.70
CA ASN A 730 17.01 6.11 -10.56
C ASN A 730 18.02 6.97 -9.80
N TYR A 731 17.75 7.28 -8.52
CA TYR A 731 18.69 8.01 -7.67
C TYR A 731 19.72 7.10 -6.99
N MET A 732 19.59 5.76 -7.10
CA MET A 732 20.59 4.84 -6.55
C MET A 732 21.87 4.86 -7.38
N SER A 733 23.01 4.93 -6.70
CA SER A 733 24.34 4.87 -7.31
C SER A 733 24.71 3.47 -7.84
N GLU A 734 24.04 2.44 -7.33
CA GLU A 734 24.20 1.06 -7.77
C GLU A 734 23.48 0.76 -9.09
N TYR A 735 23.97 -0.25 -9.81
CA TYR A 735 23.39 -0.66 -11.08
C TYR A 735 22.20 -1.57 -10.83
N VAL A 736 20.98 -1.06 -11.07
CA VAL A 736 19.73 -1.76 -10.75
C VAL A 736 18.91 -1.98 -12.01
N PHE A 737 18.45 -3.21 -12.22
CA PHE A 737 17.48 -3.51 -13.27
C PHE A 737 16.53 -4.62 -12.83
N ILE A 738 15.35 -4.67 -13.43
CA ILE A 738 14.31 -5.66 -13.16
C ILE A 738 14.11 -6.47 -14.43
N ARG A 739 14.02 -7.80 -14.31
CA ARG A 739 13.78 -8.70 -15.45
C ARG A 739 12.60 -9.62 -15.19
N ASP A 740 11.89 -9.94 -16.26
CA ASP A 740 10.87 -10.98 -16.24
C ASP A 740 11.52 -12.35 -15.98
N THR A 741 10.90 -13.14 -15.09
CA THR A 741 11.49 -14.39 -14.62
C THR A 741 11.45 -15.50 -15.68
N GLN A 742 10.47 -15.47 -16.59
CA GLN A 742 10.27 -16.52 -17.60
C GLN A 742 11.09 -16.27 -18.87
N THR A 743 11.08 -15.04 -19.35
CA THR A 743 11.68 -14.62 -20.61
C THR A 743 13.11 -14.11 -20.44
N GLY A 744 13.44 -13.57 -19.25
CA GLY A 744 14.71 -12.90 -18.98
C GLY A 744 14.79 -11.48 -19.54
N VAL A 745 13.70 -10.96 -20.11
CA VAL A 745 13.64 -9.60 -20.68
C VAL A 745 13.70 -8.57 -19.55
N VAL A 746 14.54 -7.54 -19.73
CA VAL A 746 14.65 -6.42 -18.80
C VAL A 746 13.40 -5.55 -18.91
N LEU A 747 12.64 -5.48 -17.82
CA LEU A 747 11.41 -4.69 -17.69
C LEU A 747 11.68 -3.24 -17.25
N PHE A 748 12.76 -3.02 -16.51
CA PHE A 748 13.20 -1.71 -16.04
C PHE A 748 14.71 -1.71 -15.83
N ALA A 749 15.38 -0.58 -16.07
CA ALA A 749 16.78 -0.35 -15.73
C ALA A 749 16.94 1.09 -15.24
N ASN A 750 17.75 1.30 -14.21
CA ASN A 750 17.96 2.64 -13.66
C ASN A 750 19.00 3.45 -14.44
N GLU A 751 19.08 4.76 -14.21
CA GLU A 751 20.02 5.66 -14.89
C GLU A 751 21.49 5.21 -14.73
N ALA A 752 21.86 4.60 -13.60
CA ALA A 752 23.19 4.02 -13.41
C ALA A 752 23.49 2.89 -14.41
N MET A 753 22.49 2.05 -14.76
CA MET A 753 22.62 1.02 -15.79
C MET A 753 22.82 1.63 -17.18
N GLU A 754 22.06 2.67 -17.53
CA GLU A 754 22.24 3.38 -18.81
C GLU A 754 23.64 3.97 -18.92
N ASN A 755 24.13 4.59 -17.84
CA ASN A 755 25.48 5.14 -17.76
C ASN A 755 26.57 4.05 -17.85
N LEU A 756 26.32 2.87 -17.29
CA LEU A 756 27.25 1.74 -17.32
C LEU A 756 27.41 1.14 -18.72
N PHE A 757 26.31 0.93 -19.44
CA PHE A 757 26.32 0.31 -20.77
C PHE A 757 26.39 1.33 -21.93
N GLY A 758 26.07 2.59 -21.66
CA GLY A 758 26.02 3.69 -22.63
C GLY A 758 24.76 3.71 -23.50
N TYR A 759 23.75 2.90 -23.17
CA TYR A 759 22.46 2.82 -23.84
C TYR A 759 21.40 2.20 -22.91
N ASP A 760 20.12 2.44 -23.21
CA ASP A 760 19.00 1.85 -22.48
C ASP A 760 18.90 0.34 -22.77
N VAL A 761 19.01 -0.45 -21.70
CA VAL A 761 18.96 -1.92 -21.75
C VAL A 761 17.54 -2.47 -21.54
N THR A 762 16.54 -1.64 -21.31
CA THR A 762 15.14 -2.09 -21.20
C THR A 762 14.67 -2.75 -22.50
N GLY A 763 13.87 -3.80 -22.37
CA GLY A 763 13.41 -4.63 -23.49
C GLY A 763 14.45 -5.61 -24.05
N THR A 764 15.70 -5.57 -23.58
CA THR A 764 16.73 -6.54 -23.99
C THR A 764 16.69 -7.80 -23.12
N ASP A 765 17.14 -8.94 -23.66
CA ASP A 765 17.31 -10.15 -22.86
C ASP A 765 18.54 -10.00 -21.95
N SER A 766 18.33 -10.10 -20.64
CA SER A 766 19.39 -9.92 -19.66
C SER A 766 20.54 -10.92 -19.84
N ARG A 767 20.29 -12.09 -20.46
CA ARG A 767 21.32 -13.11 -20.75
C ARG A 767 22.39 -12.63 -21.72
N ALA A 768 22.13 -11.56 -22.47
CA ALA A 768 23.11 -10.98 -23.40
C ALA A 768 24.32 -10.36 -22.67
N PHE A 769 24.12 -9.85 -21.46
CA PHE A 769 25.17 -9.20 -20.67
C PHE A 769 25.38 -9.82 -19.28
N LEU A 770 24.37 -10.51 -18.73
CA LEU A 770 24.43 -11.16 -17.44
C LEU A 770 24.30 -12.68 -17.58
N SER A 771 25.39 -13.41 -17.31
CA SER A 771 25.38 -14.88 -17.33
C SER A 771 24.41 -15.46 -16.30
N THR A 772 23.66 -16.51 -16.59
CA THR A 772 22.88 -17.20 -15.56
C THR A 772 23.80 -17.85 -14.51
N PRO A 773 23.47 -17.80 -13.21
CA PRO A 773 24.29 -18.43 -12.18
C PRO A 773 24.40 -19.94 -12.45
N THR A 774 25.62 -20.47 -12.44
CA THR A 774 25.85 -21.92 -12.45
C THR A 774 25.28 -22.50 -11.15
N PRO A 775 24.41 -23.53 -11.20
CA PRO A 775 23.87 -24.13 -9.99
C PRO A 775 25.02 -24.72 -9.16
N THR A 776 25.17 -24.26 -7.92
CA THR A 776 26.06 -24.89 -6.94
C THR A 776 25.41 -26.21 -6.54
N TYR A 777 25.91 -27.33 -7.07
CA TYR A 777 25.43 -28.66 -6.69
C TYR A 777 25.82 -28.96 -5.23
N THR A 778 24.84 -28.98 -4.32
CA THR A 778 24.96 -29.66 -3.04
C THR A 778 24.50 -31.12 -3.18
N ARG A 779 25.03 -32.02 -2.35
CA ARG A 779 24.77 -33.48 -2.40
C ARG A 779 23.30 -33.89 -2.21
N GLU A 780 22.39 -32.95 -1.92
CA GLU A 780 20.99 -33.20 -1.57
C GLU A 780 19.97 -32.57 -2.52
N GLY A 781 20.33 -32.34 -3.79
CA GLY A 781 19.39 -31.90 -4.82
C GLY A 781 19.12 -30.39 -4.87
N VAL A 782 18.37 -29.97 -5.89
CA VAL A 782 18.12 -28.55 -6.21
C VAL A 782 17.05 -27.99 -5.27
N GLN A 783 17.41 -27.03 -4.41
CA GLN A 783 16.44 -26.13 -3.76
C GLN A 783 16.47 -24.74 -4.41
N PRO A 784 15.32 -24.12 -4.71
CA PRO A 784 15.26 -22.75 -5.18
C PRO A 784 15.56 -21.80 -4.01
N VAL A 785 16.73 -21.15 -4.05
CA VAL A 785 17.10 -20.12 -3.07
C VAL A 785 16.51 -18.79 -3.55
N GLY A 786 15.59 -18.19 -2.78
CA GLY A 786 14.88 -16.96 -3.15
C GLY A 786 15.78 -15.73 -3.38
N ASN A 787 16.95 -15.69 -2.74
CA ASN A 787 17.95 -14.62 -2.90
C ASN A 787 19.28 -15.20 -3.35
N ILE A 788 19.73 -14.88 -4.56
CA ILE A 788 21.00 -15.38 -5.11
C ILE A 788 22.02 -14.25 -5.05
N LYS A 789 23.06 -14.40 -4.22
CA LYS A 789 24.26 -13.56 -4.25
C LYS A 789 25.39 -14.29 -4.96
N TRP A 790 25.91 -13.69 -6.02
CA TRP A 790 26.94 -14.32 -6.85
C TRP A 790 27.79 -13.28 -7.56
N GLN A 791 28.96 -13.68 -8.04
CA GLN A 791 29.86 -12.81 -8.79
C GLN A 791 29.84 -13.18 -10.26
N SER A 792 29.72 -12.17 -11.12
CA SER A 792 29.90 -12.34 -12.56
C SER A 792 30.91 -11.37 -13.11
N PHE A 793 31.60 -11.82 -14.15
CA PHE A 793 32.37 -10.95 -15.02
C PHE A 793 31.48 -10.53 -16.20
N ILE A 794 31.11 -9.26 -16.26
CA ILE A 794 30.30 -8.70 -17.33
C ILE A 794 31.22 -8.26 -18.46
N ARG A 795 31.22 -9.04 -19.55
CA ARG A 795 32.16 -8.88 -20.67
C ARG A 795 32.06 -7.53 -21.36
N SER A 796 30.86 -6.99 -21.53
CA SER A 796 30.61 -5.73 -22.26
C SER A 796 31.22 -4.52 -21.57
N VAL A 797 31.39 -4.56 -20.25
CA VAL A 797 31.96 -3.45 -19.46
C VAL A 797 33.28 -3.81 -18.78
N ASN A 798 33.79 -5.02 -19.00
CA ASN A 798 35.05 -5.53 -18.47
C ASN A 798 35.19 -5.36 -16.94
N LYS A 799 34.10 -5.57 -16.19
CA LYS A 799 34.04 -5.42 -14.73
C LYS A 799 33.57 -6.71 -14.05
N ILE A 800 34.08 -6.95 -12.84
CA ILE A 800 33.57 -7.99 -11.95
C ILE A 800 32.52 -7.36 -11.05
N MET A 801 31.29 -7.85 -11.13
CA MET A 801 30.16 -7.37 -10.35
C MET A 801 29.75 -8.39 -9.29
N ASN A 802 29.50 -7.91 -8.09
CA ASN A 802 28.71 -8.60 -7.07
C ASN A 802 27.24 -8.39 -7.41
N ILE A 803 26.50 -9.47 -7.65
CA ILE A 803 25.12 -9.45 -8.11
C ILE A 803 24.24 -10.03 -7.02
N GLN A 804 23.15 -9.33 -6.72
CA GLN A 804 22.09 -9.77 -5.84
C GLN A 804 20.78 -9.79 -6.63
N GLU A 805 20.12 -10.95 -6.65
CA GLU A 805 18.79 -11.10 -7.24
C GLU A 805 17.74 -11.27 -6.13
N LEU A 806 16.65 -10.50 -6.21
CA LEU A 806 15.49 -10.53 -5.32
C LEU A 806 14.24 -10.80 -6.15
N VAL A 807 13.37 -11.70 -5.70
CA VAL A 807 12.06 -11.92 -6.33
C VAL A 807 11.10 -10.81 -5.89
N ILE A 808 10.41 -10.20 -6.84
CA ILE A 808 9.43 -9.13 -6.62
C ILE A 808 8.16 -9.39 -7.46
N GLU A 809 7.02 -8.86 -7.03
CA GLU A 809 5.82 -8.80 -7.89
C GLU A 809 5.87 -7.52 -8.75
N TRP A 810 5.63 -7.67 -10.06
CA TRP A 810 5.63 -6.56 -11.01
C TRP A 810 4.23 -5.97 -11.22
N GLN A 811 4.12 -4.83 -11.92
CA GLN A 811 2.91 -3.99 -12.05
C GLN A 811 1.61 -4.73 -12.45
N ASN A 812 1.72 -5.90 -13.06
CA ASN A 812 0.64 -6.79 -13.51
C ASN A 812 0.37 -8.00 -12.59
N GLY A 813 1.08 -8.11 -11.46
CA GLY A 813 1.03 -9.25 -10.54
C GLY A 813 1.88 -10.44 -10.97
N GLU A 814 2.71 -10.30 -12.01
CA GLU A 814 3.63 -11.35 -12.46
C GLU A 814 4.95 -11.32 -11.66
N GLU A 815 5.56 -12.50 -11.48
CA GLU A 815 6.81 -12.66 -10.75
C GLU A 815 8.00 -12.15 -11.58
N ALA A 816 8.65 -11.08 -11.11
CA ALA A 816 9.86 -10.52 -11.70
C ALA A 816 11.05 -10.64 -10.74
N LYS A 817 12.25 -10.42 -11.27
CA LYS A 817 13.48 -10.38 -10.49
C LYS A 817 14.11 -9.00 -10.52
N LEU A 818 14.24 -8.39 -9.36
CA LEU A 818 15.08 -7.22 -9.13
C LEU A 818 16.54 -7.68 -9.03
N VAL A 819 17.40 -7.10 -9.86
CA VAL A 819 18.83 -7.40 -9.93
C VAL A 819 19.61 -6.15 -9.57
N ILE A 820 20.39 -6.24 -8.50
CA ILE A 820 21.27 -5.18 -8.02
C ILE A 820 22.71 -5.63 -8.24
N MET A 821 23.49 -4.82 -8.96
CA MET A 821 24.90 -5.09 -9.23
C MET A 821 25.78 -4.02 -8.60
N ARG A 822 26.85 -4.47 -7.94
CA ARG A 822 27.86 -3.62 -7.31
C ARG A 822 29.23 -3.97 -7.84
N GLU A 823 30.02 -2.97 -8.21
CA GLU A 823 31.39 -3.19 -8.65
C GLU A 823 32.24 -3.78 -7.52
N ASN A 824 32.98 -4.85 -7.82
CA ASN A 824 33.86 -5.48 -6.87
C ASN A 824 35.18 -4.70 -6.80
N ILE A 825 35.20 -3.64 -6.00
CA ILE A 825 36.41 -2.85 -5.73
C ILE A 825 37.30 -3.68 -4.80
N LYS A 826 38.20 -4.49 -5.37
CA LYS A 826 39.35 -4.96 -4.61
C LYS A 826 40.21 -3.72 -4.33
N ASN A 827 40.28 -3.33 -3.06
CA ASN A 827 41.33 -2.42 -2.59
C ASN A 827 42.68 -3.03 -2.98
N SER A 828 43.24 -2.54 -4.07
CA SER A 828 44.54 -2.92 -4.62
C SER A 828 45.62 -1.95 -4.16
#